data_AF-A0A3A0CHK3-F1
#
_entry.id   AF-A0A3A0CHK3-F1
#
_cell.length_a   1.000
_cell.length_b   1.000
_cell.length_c   1.000
_cell.angle_alpha   90.00
_cell.angle_beta   90.00
_cell.angle_gamma   90.00
#
_symmetry.space_group_name_H-M   'P 1'
#
loop_
_entity.id
_entity.type
_entity.pdbx_description
1 polymer ?
#
loop_
_entity_poly.entity_id
_entity_poly.type
_entity_poly.pdbx_seq_one_letter_code
_entity_poly.pdbx_strand_id
1 'polypeptide(L)'
;MRKLLLTLGRLARWTVALCTVVLLVFSFAWVASRPLRKQQLRAGQKQLTVLHWGDKNEDEIVKQLCAEFESQHPDIRLLRINLGQAAAVNTKLQTMFAAGDPPDVFYLGYEKAADIASKDLLVDLGALIEQDKAAGVPTVNLDDYFPSVLRCFQYDLEKKTIGSGRLIGLAKDFTGLGFYYNRDLFRRAGIPEPPKDDWTWDEFIEAARAIGKLPDCYGADFVTWESVVRCFLWTHGVDFTQEDWKAGDYRFDDPEVHAVLEKLQGWFHDEQRTLVSAKTQLETLMEPFLAGNVGMAGPLGRWKCPTYRMINSFDWDFAPLPHAKGHPPRNGIFTAGWAIAKSSPRIAEAWKFVKFMNGDRGQAMMAEKGLAIPTLKRVAFGPSFCNPVEKPLNCQAYLAAAEYAEPIDWPANPKYLHQLRVRLEDVFKLNRPVAAQLRRVGAEWEENDRKAILDRDFPPVRWPRVILMICGPVLLICFALLVQWWRTRPSGLALREELAGHIMVGPWVAGFMLFTAFPIVMSLILAFSKWSGMTTLDTAKSVGFDNFVALFTADDTFRKALAVTALYTLLAVPTGQLAALVAAMLMNLELRSIGVFRAIWYLPSVLAGVGMAVMWKWVFHHEHGLLKTLIDPALPAGWHTPAWFEKDAASWAVPAFVIVNLWSIGGTMMIYLAGLKGIPKDLYEAAEIDGAVGWRKFLHVTLPMLSPVVLFNVIMAVIASFQVFTQVWVMTAGGPGDATRFFVIYLYNQAFDFHDMGYASAMAWLLLLIILGLTLILMRSSKRFVYYEALKS
;
A
#
# COMPACT_ATOMS: atom_id res chain seq x y z
N MET A 1 -34.50 44.07 7.93
CA MET A 1 -33.23 43.29 7.85
C MET A 1 -33.31 41.87 8.42
N ARG A 2 -33.66 41.66 9.71
CA ARG A 2 -33.61 40.33 10.36
C ARG A 2 -34.52 39.26 9.72
N LYS A 3 -35.76 39.62 9.32
CA LYS A 3 -36.66 38.73 8.57
C LYS A 3 -36.08 38.34 7.20
N LEU A 4 -35.48 39.28 6.48
CA LEU A 4 -34.86 39.08 5.16
C LEU A 4 -33.66 38.11 5.25
N LEU A 5 -32.81 38.25 6.27
CA LEU A 5 -31.69 37.34 6.54
C LEU A 5 -32.17 35.92 6.89
N LEU A 6 -33.28 35.80 7.62
CA LEU A 6 -33.90 34.50 7.95
C LEU A 6 -34.55 33.82 6.74
N THR A 7 -35.15 34.57 5.80
CA THR A 7 -35.66 34.03 4.55
C THR A 7 -34.54 33.66 3.59
N LEU A 8 -33.51 34.50 3.43
CA LEU A 8 -32.33 34.18 2.64
C LEU A 8 -31.61 32.93 3.17
N GLY A 9 -31.46 32.80 4.49
CA GLY A 9 -30.89 31.61 5.11
C GLY A 9 -31.78 30.36 5.02
N ARG A 10 -33.11 30.50 4.90
CA ARG A 10 -34.01 29.37 4.58
C ARG A 10 -33.90 28.99 3.10
N LEU A 11 -33.89 29.96 2.21
CA LEU A 11 -33.75 29.76 0.77
C LEU A 11 -32.42 29.04 0.47
N ALA A 12 -31.30 29.54 1.02
CA ALA A 12 -29.99 28.91 0.88
C ALA A 12 -29.97 27.46 1.38
N ARG A 13 -30.60 27.16 2.52
CA ARG A 13 -30.70 25.78 3.04
C ARG A 13 -31.53 24.87 2.14
N TRP A 14 -32.66 25.36 1.62
CA TRP A 14 -33.49 24.61 0.67
C TRP A 14 -32.78 24.40 -0.68
N THR A 15 -32.06 25.40 -1.17
CA THR A 15 -31.24 25.27 -2.39
C THR A 15 -30.12 24.26 -2.19
N VAL A 16 -29.39 24.30 -1.07
CA VAL A 16 -28.35 23.31 -0.75
C VAL A 16 -28.94 21.92 -0.62
N ALA A 17 -30.08 21.76 0.06
CA ALA A 17 -30.77 20.48 0.19
C ALA A 17 -31.22 19.93 -1.18
N LEU A 18 -31.82 20.78 -2.02
CA LEU A 18 -32.23 20.41 -3.37
C LEU A 18 -31.02 20.04 -4.24
N CYS A 19 -29.97 20.84 -4.24
CA CYS A 19 -28.73 20.54 -4.95
C CYS A 19 -28.10 19.23 -4.47
N THR A 20 -28.14 18.95 -3.17
CA THR A 20 -27.62 17.69 -2.58
C THR A 20 -28.45 16.50 -3.05
N VAL A 21 -29.79 16.61 -3.03
CA VAL A 21 -30.68 15.54 -3.52
C VAL A 21 -30.49 15.32 -5.02
N VAL A 22 -30.42 16.39 -5.82
CA VAL A 22 -30.18 16.31 -7.26
C VAL A 22 -28.82 15.68 -7.54
N LEU A 23 -27.76 16.09 -6.83
CA LEU A 23 -26.43 15.50 -6.96
C LEU A 23 -26.42 14.03 -6.56
N LEU A 24 -27.06 13.64 -5.45
CA LEU A 24 -27.17 12.24 -5.03
C LEU A 24 -27.92 11.41 -6.07
N VAL A 25 -29.12 11.84 -6.47
CA VAL A 25 -29.92 11.14 -7.48
C VAL A 25 -29.17 11.06 -8.80
N PHE A 26 -28.53 12.15 -9.23
CA PHE A 26 -27.71 12.15 -10.43
C PHE A 26 -26.51 11.23 -10.31
N SER A 27 -25.78 11.22 -9.20
CA SER A 27 -24.64 10.33 -8.98
C SER A 27 -25.06 8.87 -8.96
N PHE A 28 -26.14 8.52 -8.25
CA PHE A 28 -26.69 7.16 -8.23
C PHE A 28 -27.24 6.75 -9.59
N ALA A 29 -28.00 7.61 -10.27
CA ALA A 29 -28.50 7.33 -11.62
C ALA A 29 -27.36 7.24 -12.64
N TRP A 30 -26.33 8.07 -12.52
CA TRP A 30 -25.13 8.01 -13.35
C TRP A 30 -24.39 6.69 -13.15
N VAL A 31 -24.16 6.28 -11.90
CA VAL A 31 -23.49 5.02 -11.58
C VAL A 31 -24.36 3.80 -11.96
N ALA A 32 -25.65 3.81 -11.64
CA ALA A 32 -26.60 2.75 -11.99
C ALA A 32 -26.85 2.66 -13.50
N SER A 33 -26.69 3.77 -14.23
CA SER A 33 -26.73 3.77 -15.69
C SER A 33 -25.39 3.38 -16.32
N ARG A 34 -24.26 3.30 -15.61
CA ARG A 34 -22.99 2.79 -16.19
C ARG A 34 -23.13 1.36 -16.73
N PRO A 35 -23.76 0.40 -16.03
CA PRO A 35 -24.09 -0.91 -16.59
C PRO A 35 -24.99 -0.84 -17.83
N LEU A 36 -25.98 0.07 -17.83
CA LEU A 36 -26.94 0.25 -18.95
C LEU A 36 -26.31 0.99 -20.15
N ARG A 37 -25.28 1.80 -19.90
CA ARG A 37 -24.43 2.49 -20.89
C ARG A 37 -23.24 1.66 -21.32
N LYS A 38 -23.05 0.43 -20.81
CA LYS A 38 -22.20 -0.54 -21.49
C LYS A 38 -22.74 -0.61 -22.92
N GLN A 39 -21.90 -0.25 -23.89
CA GLN A 39 -22.27 -0.39 -25.29
C GLN A 39 -22.77 -1.81 -25.46
N GLN A 40 -24.02 -1.96 -25.90
CA GLN A 40 -24.59 -3.27 -26.16
C GLN A 40 -23.66 -3.96 -27.14
N LEU A 41 -23.13 -5.11 -26.72
CA LEU A 41 -22.35 -5.97 -27.59
C LEU A 41 -23.22 -6.26 -28.81
N ARG A 42 -22.63 -6.15 -30.00
CA ARG A 42 -23.33 -6.57 -31.22
C ARG A 42 -23.64 -8.07 -31.10
N ALA A 43 -24.70 -8.53 -31.76
CA ALA A 43 -25.02 -9.96 -31.76
C ALA A 43 -23.79 -10.77 -32.24
N GLY A 44 -23.32 -11.71 -31.41
CA GLY A 44 -22.12 -12.52 -31.68
C GLY A 44 -20.78 -11.91 -31.25
N GLN A 45 -20.76 -10.65 -30.78
CA GLN A 45 -19.53 -9.99 -30.33
C GLN A 45 -19.10 -10.49 -28.94
N LYS A 46 -17.84 -10.89 -28.80
CA LYS A 46 -17.24 -11.36 -27.55
C LYS A 46 -16.59 -10.20 -26.80
N GLN A 47 -16.78 -10.13 -25.49
CA GLN A 47 -16.12 -9.12 -24.66
C GLN A 47 -14.90 -9.72 -23.94
N LEU A 48 -13.74 -9.09 -24.08
CA LEU A 48 -12.53 -9.39 -23.31
C LEU A 48 -12.31 -8.33 -22.24
N THR A 49 -12.06 -8.73 -21.00
CA THR A 49 -11.68 -7.83 -19.92
C THR A 49 -10.16 -7.73 -19.84
N VAL A 50 -9.64 -6.52 -19.99
CA VAL A 50 -8.20 -6.23 -20.00
C VAL A 50 -7.85 -5.37 -18.79
N LEU A 51 -7.08 -5.90 -17.86
CA LEU A 51 -6.65 -5.20 -16.65
C LEU A 51 -5.17 -4.81 -16.75
N HIS A 52 -4.88 -3.52 -16.67
CA HIS A 52 -3.50 -3.02 -16.74
C HIS A 52 -3.28 -1.87 -15.76
N TRP A 53 -2.03 -1.48 -15.56
CA TRP A 53 -1.66 -0.23 -14.89
C TRP A 53 -0.95 0.69 -15.88
N GLY A 54 -0.49 1.83 -15.38
CA GLY A 54 0.24 2.82 -16.14
C GLY A 54 -0.27 4.21 -15.80
N ASP A 55 0.63 5.19 -15.90
CA ASP A 55 0.24 6.58 -15.78
C ASP A 55 -0.73 6.99 -16.91
N LYS A 56 -1.16 8.25 -16.92
CA LYS A 56 -2.10 8.74 -17.94
C LYS A 56 -1.54 8.59 -19.37
N ASN A 57 -0.23 8.63 -19.56
CA ASN A 57 0.40 8.57 -20.87
C ASN A 57 0.42 7.12 -21.39
N GLU A 58 0.85 6.17 -20.55
CA GLU A 58 0.75 4.73 -20.85
C GLU A 58 -0.71 4.31 -21.08
N ASP A 59 -1.64 4.86 -20.29
CA ASP A 59 -3.07 4.58 -20.44
C ASP A 59 -3.63 4.96 -21.81
N GLU A 60 -3.25 6.13 -22.33
CA GLU A 60 -3.68 6.58 -23.65
C GLU A 60 -3.06 5.76 -24.78
N ILE A 61 -1.82 5.27 -24.63
CA ILE A 61 -1.20 4.34 -25.59
C ILE A 61 -1.97 3.03 -25.64
N VAL A 62 -2.20 2.42 -24.48
CA VAL A 62 -2.95 1.15 -24.40
C VAL A 62 -4.37 1.35 -24.95
N LYS A 63 -5.02 2.47 -24.67
CA LYS A 63 -6.34 2.80 -25.21
C LYS A 63 -6.34 2.94 -26.74
N GLN A 64 -5.31 3.56 -27.33
CA GLN A 64 -5.17 3.65 -28.79
C GLN A 64 -4.96 2.26 -29.41
N LEU A 65 -4.07 1.44 -28.84
CA LEU A 65 -3.83 0.06 -29.28
C LEU A 65 -5.09 -0.80 -29.15
N CYS A 66 -5.86 -0.64 -28.07
CA CYS A 66 -7.14 -1.30 -27.92
C CYS A 66 -8.12 -0.92 -29.02
N ALA A 67 -8.24 0.36 -29.36
CA ALA A 67 -9.13 0.82 -30.44
C ALA A 67 -8.69 0.28 -31.81
N GLU A 68 -7.39 0.23 -32.07
CA GLU A 68 -6.83 -0.36 -33.29
C GLU A 68 -7.12 -1.86 -33.37
N PHE A 69 -6.90 -2.61 -32.28
CA PHE A 69 -7.23 -4.03 -32.20
C PHE A 69 -8.72 -4.29 -32.47
N GLU A 70 -9.62 -3.51 -31.87
CA GLU A 70 -11.06 -3.64 -32.10
C GLU A 70 -11.46 -3.30 -33.55
N SER A 71 -10.71 -2.43 -34.24
CA SER A 71 -10.94 -2.15 -35.65
C SER A 71 -10.54 -3.32 -36.56
N GLN A 72 -9.50 -4.08 -36.18
CA GLN A 72 -9.03 -5.27 -36.89
C GLN A 72 -9.86 -6.52 -36.54
N HIS A 73 -10.46 -6.53 -35.35
CA HIS A 73 -11.26 -7.63 -34.81
C HIS A 73 -12.65 -7.13 -34.37
N PRO A 74 -13.55 -6.81 -35.31
CA PRO A 74 -14.88 -6.25 -34.98
C PRO A 74 -15.78 -7.23 -34.20
N ASP A 75 -15.43 -8.52 -34.18
CA ASP A 75 -16.04 -9.58 -33.38
C ASP A 75 -15.63 -9.53 -31.89
N ILE A 76 -14.62 -8.74 -31.53
CA ILE A 76 -14.11 -8.60 -30.16
C ILE A 76 -14.35 -7.17 -29.65
N ARG A 77 -14.75 -7.06 -28.38
CA ARG A 77 -14.87 -5.80 -27.64
C ARG A 77 -13.97 -5.84 -26.41
N LEU A 78 -13.20 -4.80 -26.15
CA LEU A 78 -12.32 -4.72 -25.00
C LEU A 78 -12.96 -3.89 -23.87
N LEU A 79 -13.10 -4.50 -22.69
CA LEU A 79 -13.39 -3.82 -21.43
C LEU A 79 -12.07 -3.54 -20.71
N ARG A 80 -11.55 -2.33 -20.90
CA ARG A 80 -10.29 -1.88 -20.31
C ARG A 80 -10.48 -1.37 -18.88
N ILE A 81 -9.64 -1.83 -17.95
CA ILE A 81 -9.59 -1.38 -16.56
C ILE A 81 -8.16 -0.92 -16.26
N ASN A 82 -7.99 0.37 -15.92
CA ASN A 82 -6.73 0.93 -15.43
C ASN A 82 -6.95 1.60 -14.06
N LEU A 83 -6.07 1.30 -13.10
CA LEU A 83 -6.09 1.83 -11.73
C LEU A 83 -4.87 2.72 -11.39
N GLY A 84 -4.09 3.11 -12.40
CA GLY A 84 -2.89 3.94 -12.31
C GLY A 84 -1.66 3.19 -11.83
N GLN A 85 -1.73 2.60 -10.64
CA GLN A 85 -0.58 1.96 -9.98
C GLN A 85 -0.69 0.44 -9.90
N ALA A 86 0.45 -0.25 -9.98
CA ALA A 86 0.53 -1.71 -9.91
C ALA A 86 -0.07 -2.29 -8.61
N ALA A 87 0.14 -1.64 -7.46
CA ALA A 87 -0.42 -2.10 -6.17
C ALA A 87 -1.96 -2.15 -6.18
N ALA A 88 -2.61 -1.14 -6.77
CA ALA A 88 -4.06 -1.09 -6.91
C ALA A 88 -4.56 -2.18 -7.87
N VAL A 89 -3.80 -2.44 -8.95
CA VAL A 89 -4.08 -3.54 -9.88
C VAL A 89 -3.96 -4.90 -9.22
N ASN A 90 -2.95 -5.14 -8.39
CA ASN A 90 -2.80 -6.42 -7.68
C ASN A 90 -3.99 -6.70 -6.75
N THR A 91 -4.41 -5.70 -5.96
CA THR A 91 -5.62 -5.82 -5.11
C THR A 91 -6.86 -6.09 -5.95
N LYS A 92 -7.01 -5.39 -7.08
CA LYS A 92 -8.16 -5.60 -7.97
C LYS A 92 -8.15 -6.99 -8.60
N LEU A 93 -6.99 -7.44 -9.07
CA LEU A 93 -6.77 -8.76 -9.65
C LEU A 93 -7.19 -9.84 -8.66
N GLN A 94 -6.73 -9.76 -7.41
CA GLN A 94 -7.14 -10.65 -6.32
C GLN A 94 -8.66 -10.68 -6.17
N THR A 95 -9.31 -9.52 -6.02
CA THR A 95 -10.78 -9.48 -5.84
C THR A 95 -11.56 -10.06 -7.03
N MET A 96 -11.06 -9.91 -8.26
CA MET A 96 -11.69 -10.45 -9.47
C MET A 96 -11.55 -11.98 -9.54
N PHE A 97 -10.38 -12.52 -9.20
CA PHE A 97 -10.19 -13.97 -9.06
C PHE A 97 -11.06 -14.56 -7.94
N ALA A 98 -11.11 -13.92 -6.77
CA ALA A 98 -12.00 -14.34 -5.67
C ALA A 98 -13.47 -14.39 -6.08
N ALA A 99 -13.91 -13.45 -6.92
CA ALA A 99 -15.28 -13.37 -7.40
C ALA A 99 -15.62 -14.42 -8.47
N GLY A 100 -14.63 -15.14 -9.01
CA GLY A 100 -14.83 -16.07 -10.13
C GLY A 100 -15.04 -15.40 -11.49
N ASP A 101 -14.69 -14.10 -11.59
CA ASP A 101 -14.74 -13.32 -12.83
C ASP A 101 -13.39 -12.60 -13.05
N PRO A 102 -12.28 -13.35 -13.22
CA PRO A 102 -10.97 -12.74 -13.43
C PRO A 102 -10.91 -12.01 -14.77
N PRO A 103 -9.98 -11.04 -14.91
CA PRO A 103 -9.73 -10.44 -16.22
C PRO A 103 -9.25 -11.52 -17.20
N ASP A 104 -9.67 -11.42 -18.46
CA ASP A 104 -9.25 -12.35 -19.50
C ASP A 104 -7.75 -12.19 -19.80
N VAL A 105 -7.28 -10.93 -19.84
CA VAL A 105 -5.87 -10.57 -20.01
C VAL A 105 -5.48 -9.53 -18.97
N PHE A 106 -4.30 -9.65 -18.38
CA PHE A 106 -3.83 -8.66 -17.43
C PHE A 106 -2.31 -8.48 -17.43
N TYR A 107 -1.86 -7.32 -16.94
CA TYR A 107 -0.45 -7.13 -16.62
C TYR A 107 -0.05 -7.93 -15.38
N LEU A 108 1.04 -8.67 -15.51
CA LEU A 108 1.70 -9.42 -14.47
C LEU A 108 3.07 -8.80 -14.19
N GLY A 109 3.25 -8.27 -12.99
CA GLY A 109 4.54 -7.74 -12.55
C GLY A 109 5.50 -8.89 -12.27
N TYR A 110 6.74 -8.79 -12.76
CA TYR A 110 7.74 -9.84 -12.63
C TYR A 110 7.94 -10.31 -11.17
N GLU A 111 8.01 -9.37 -10.22
CA GLU A 111 8.21 -9.67 -8.80
C GLU A 111 7.08 -10.49 -8.15
N LYS A 112 5.89 -10.52 -8.78
CA LYS A 112 4.73 -11.30 -8.31
C LYS A 112 4.46 -12.52 -9.19
N ALA A 113 5.26 -12.73 -10.24
CA ALA A 113 5.03 -13.79 -11.21
C ALA A 113 5.11 -15.18 -10.56
N ALA A 114 6.14 -15.44 -9.73
CA ALA A 114 6.29 -16.71 -9.03
C ALA A 114 5.12 -17.00 -8.08
N ASP A 115 4.70 -16.02 -7.28
CA ASP A 115 3.58 -16.15 -6.34
C ASP A 115 2.25 -16.46 -7.04
N ILE A 116 1.94 -15.75 -8.12
CA ILE A 116 0.69 -15.96 -8.86
C ILE A 116 0.73 -17.28 -9.63
N ALA A 117 1.88 -17.61 -10.25
CA ALA A 117 2.04 -18.84 -11.01
C ALA A 117 1.99 -20.10 -10.13
N SER A 118 2.45 -20.03 -8.88
CA SER A 118 2.37 -21.12 -7.90
C SER A 118 0.93 -21.55 -7.58
N LYS A 119 -0.05 -20.67 -7.84
CA LYS A 119 -1.49 -20.93 -7.64
C LYS A 119 -2.17 -21.52 -8.89
N ASP A 120 -1.39 -21.79 -9.94
CA ASP A 120 -1.86 -22.37 -11.21
C ASP A 120 -3.00 -21.57 -11.88
N LEU A 121 -2.92 -20.25 -11.79
CA LEU A 121 -3.95 -19.33 -12.30
C LEU A 121 -3.71 -18.86 -13.75
N LEU A 122 -2.58 -19.23 -14.35
CA LEU A 122 -2.09 -18.68 -15.62
C LEU A 122 -2.09 -19.74 -16.73
N VAL A 123 -2.43 -19.32 -17.95
CA VAL A 123 -2.30 -20.16 -19.14
C VAL A 123 -0.82 -20.34 -19.50
N ASP A 124 -0.47 -21.53 -19.99
CA ASP A 124 0.83 -21.77 -20.63
C ASP A 124 0.82 -21.23 -22.07
N LEU A 125 1.42 -20.06 -22.26
CA LEU A 125 1.53 -19.40 -23.55
C LEU A 125 2.46 -20.15 -24.51
N GLY A 126 3.41 -20.93 -23.99
CA GLY A 126 4.28 -21.78 -24.81
C GLY A 126 3.46 -22.83 -25.56
N ALA A 127 2.49 -23.45 -24.88
CA ALA A 127 1.56 -24.39 -25.48
C ALA A 127 0.69 -23.73 -26.57
N LEU A 128 0.27 -22.46 -26.40
CA LEU A 128 -0.49 -21.73 -27.42
C LEU A 128 0.36 -21.39 -28.65
N ILE A 129 1.64 -21.06 -28.47
CA ILE A 129 2.58 -20.82 -29.57
C ILE A 129 2.75 -22.10 -30.40
N GLU A 130 2.96 -23.24 -29.75
CA GLU A 130 3.10 -24.53 -30.45
C GLU A 130 1.81 -24.96 -31.16
N GLN A 131 0.65 -24.67 -30.58
CA GLN A 131 -0.65 -24.89 -31.24
C GLN A 131 -0.79 -24.05 -32.52
N ASP A 132 -0.44 -22.76 -32.47
CA ASP A 132 -0.48 -21.90 -33.65
C ASP A 132 0.50 -22.39 -34.74
N LYS A 133 1.72 -22.78 -34.36
CA LYS A 133 2.73 -23.33 -35.28
C LYS A 133 2.20 -24.58 -35.97
N ALA A 134 1.62 -25.51 -35.21
CA ALA A 134 1.03 -26.74 -35.75
C ALA A 134 -0.15 -26.46 -36.69
N ALA A 135 -0.92 -25.39 -36.44
CA ALA A 135 -2.04 -24.97 -37.27
C ALA A 135 -1.65 -24.09 -38.48
N GLY A 136 -0.36 -23.72 -38.63
CA GLY A 136 0.10 -22.81 -39.69
C GLY A 136 -0.41 -21.37 -39.54
N VAL A 137 -0.81 -20.98 -38.32
CA VAL A 137 -1.31 -19.63 -38.02
C VAL A 137 -0.15 -18.73 -37.60
N PRO A 138 -0.06 -17.47 -38.07
CA PRO A 138 0.96 -16.54 -37.61
C PRO A 138 0.99 -16.40 -36.07
N THR A 139 2.18 -16.58 -35.49
CA THR A 139 2.40 -16.55 -34.05
C THR A 139 3.71 -15.88 -33.67
N VAL A 140 3.95 -15.76 -32.37
CA VAL A 140 5.13 -15.11 -31.81
C VAL A 140 6.37 -15.98 -32.06
N ASN A 141 7.41 -15.40 -32.64
CA ASN A 141 8.72 -16.03 -32.72
C ASN A 141 9.56 -15.64 -31.50
N LEU A 142 9.91 -16.62 -30.66
CA LEU A 142 10.65 -16.38 -29.42
C LEU A 142 12.12 -15.97 -29.68
N ASP A 143 12.70 -16.31 -30.83
CA ASP A 143 14.08 -15.92 -31.17
C ASP A 143 14.24 -14.41 -31.38
N ASP A 144 13.14 -13.72 -31.68
CA ASP A 144 13.08 -12.27 -31.83
C ASP A 144 13.19 -11.54 -30.48
N TYR A 145 13.05 -12.26 -29.37
CA TYR A 145 13.10 -11.71 -28.01
C TYR A 145 14.48 -11.89 -27.38
N PHE A 146 14.79 -11.07 -26.37
CA PHE A 146 15.94 -11.29 -25.51
C PHE A 146 15.72 -12.57 -24.66
N PRO A 147 16.64 -13.55 -24.69
CA PRO A 147 16.45 -14.82 -23.96
C PRO A 147 16.26 -14.63 -22.45
N SER A 148 16.99 -13.70 -21.84
CA SER A 148 16.89 -13.36 -20.43
C SER A 148 15.52 -12.75 -20.07
N VAL A 149 14.93 -11.96 -20.96
CA VAL A 149 13.59 -11.39 -20.77
C VAL A 149 12.50 -12.47 -20.86
N LEU A 150 12.64 -13.45 -21.75
CA LEU A 150 11.71 -14.59 -21.79
C LEU A 150 11.76 -15.41 -20.50
N ARG A 151 12.95 -15.67 -19.97
CA ARG A 151 13.14 -16.39 -18.71
C ARG A 151 12.43 -15.73 -17.52
N CYS A 152 12.21 -14.41 -17.53
CA CYS A 152 11.47 -13.71 -16.49
C CYS A 152 10.01 -14.18 -16.33
N PHE A 153 9.42 -14.74 -17.39
CA PHE A 153 8.05 -15.29 -17.37
C PHE A 153 8.03 -16.80 -17.67
N GLN A 154 9.13 -17.49 -17.43
CA GLN A 154 9.15 -18.95 -17.39
C GLN A 154 9.08 -19.40 -15.94
N TYR A 155 8.11 -20.24 -15.60
CA TYR A 155 7.90 -20.72 -14.24
C TYR A 155 8.09 -22.23 -14.13
N ASP A 156 8.90 -22.62 -13.14
CA ASP A 156 9.21 -24.00 -12.82
C ASP A 156 8.29 -24.49 -11.70
N LEU A 157 7.47 -25.50 -11.99
CA LEU A 157 6.49 -26.03 -11.04
C LEU A 157 7.16 -26.76 -9.86
N GLU A 158 8.33 -27.37 -10.07
CA GLU A 158 9.04 -28.14 -9.05
C GLU A 158 9.87 -27.22 -8.16
N LYS A 159 10.66 -26.33 -8.77
CA LYS A 159 11.48 -25.37 -8.04
C LYS A 159 10.66 -24.23 -7.41
N LYS A 160 9.46 -23.99 -7.93
CA LYS A 160 8.58 -22.86 -7.55
C LYS A 160 9.26 -21.49 -7.70
N THR A 161 10.11 -21.36 -8.71
CA THR A 161 10.84 -20.13 -9.05
C THR A 161 10.62 -19.79 -10.53
N ILE A 162 11.00 -18.57 -10.89
CA ILE A 162 11.05 -18.12 -12.29
C ILE A 162 12.44 -18.38 -12.89
N GLY A 163 12.53 -18.46 -14.21
CA GLY A 163 13.79 -18.63 -14.95
C GLY A 163 13.81 -19.82 -15.90
N SER A 164 12.92 -20.79 -15.71
CA SER A 164 12.78 -22.02 -16.51
C SER A 164 11.34 -22.54 -16.49
N GLY A 165 11.01 -23.53 -17.34
CA GLY A 165 9.70 -24.18 -17.33
C GLY A 165 8.68 -23.52 -18.26
N ARG A 166 7.39 -23.53 -17.86
CA ARG A 166 6.27 -23.09 -18.70
C ARG A 166 6.26 -21.57 -18.88
N LEU A 167 5.90 -21.10 -20.07
CA LEU A 167 5.82 -19.65 -20.35
C LEU A 167 4.47 -19.10 -19.88
N ILE A 168 4.46 -18.37 -18.77
CA ILE A 168 3.24 -17.87 -18.11
C ILE A 168 2.84 -16.44 -18.55
N GLY A 169 3.69 -15.78 -19.32
CA GLY A 169 3.49 -14.40 -19.75
C GLY A 169 4.43 -13.99 -20.87
N LEU A 170 4.08 -12.93 -21.60
CA LEU A 170 4.98 -12.27 -22.55
C LEU A 170 5.30 -10.87 -22.07
N ALA A 171 6.58 -10.60 -21.85
CA ALA A 171 7.07 -9.32 -21.38
C ALA A 171 6.71 -8.19 -22.38
N LYS A 172 6.01 -7.17 -21.89
CA LYS A 172 5.58 -6.02 -22.70
C LYS A 172 6.78 -5.11 -23.05
N ASP A 173 7.66 -4.97 -22.07
CA ASP A 173 8.87 -4.16 -22.08
C ASP A 173 9.78 -4.63 -20.94
N PHE A 174 11.03 -4.17 -20.90
CA PHE A 174 11.94 -4.46 -19.79
C PHE A 174 12.95 -3.34 -19.60
N THR A 175 13.71 -3.37 -18.51
CA THR A 175 14.87 -2.49 -18.35
C THR A 175 15.86 -3.11 -17.37
N GLY A 176 17.14 -2.78 -17.54
CA GLY A 176 18.18 -3.00 -16.53
C GLY A 176 18.40 -1.75 -15.68
N LEU A 177 19.24 -1.88 -14.66
CA LEU A 177 19.60 -0.77 -13.79
C LEU A 177 20.81 0.02 -14.32
N GLY A 178 20.88 1.29 -13.96
CA GLY A 178 22.06 2.15 -14.10
C GLY A 178 21.86 3.47 -13.36
N PHE A 179 22.67 4.48 -13.68
CA PHE A 179 22.62 5.77 -13.01
C PHE A 179 22.31 6.90 -13.99
N TYR A 180 21.34 7.73 -13.64
CA TYR A 180 21.17 9.04 -14.26
C TYR A 180 22.16 10.00 -13.62
N TYR A 181 22.85 10.83 -14.39
CA TYR A 181 23.86 11.72 -13.83
C TYR A 181 23.75 13.16 -14.36
N ASN A 182 24.07 14.11 -13.50
CA ASN A 182 24.04 15.54 -13.78
C ASN A 182 25.38 15.99 -14.35
N ARG A 183 25.42 16.24 -15.66
CA ARG A 183 26.65 16.59 -16.39
C ARG A 183 27.23 17.93 -15.93
N ASP A 184 26.38 18.86 -15.51
CA ASP A 184 26.81 20.16 -15.02
C ASP A 184 27.55 20.04 -13.67
N LEU A 185 27.11 19.12 -12.79
CA LEU A 185 27.81 18.83 -11.53
C LEU A 185 29.16 18.15 -11.75
N PHE A 186 29.26 17.21 -12.70
CA PHE A 186 30.55 16.61 -13.08
C PHE A 186 31.54 17.68 -13.58
N ARG A 187 31.09 18.59 -14.45
CA ARG A 187 31.91 19.72 -14.92
C ARG A 187 32.31 20.67 -13.78
N ARG A 188 31.39 21.00 -12.88
CA ARG A 188 31.66 21.86 -11.70
C ARG A 188 32.65 21.23 -10.71
N ALA A 189 32.61 19.91 -10.53
CA ALA A 189 33.54 19.18 -9.69
C ALA A 189 34.90 18.95 -10.37
N GLY A 190 35.04 19.25 -11.66
CA GLY A 190 36.29 19.08 -12.40
C GLY A 190 36.68 17.62 -12.65
N ILE A 191 35.70 16.71 -12.66
CA ILE A 191 35.89 15.27 -12.88
C ILE A 191 35.34 14.85 -14.25
N PRO A 192 35.89 13.80 -14.89
CA PRO A 192 35.35 13.28 -16.14
C PRO A 192 33.94 12.70 -15.94
N GLU A 193 33.08 12.87 -16.95
CA GLU A 193 31.77 12.22 -16.99
C GLU A 193 31.93 10.68 -16.94
N PRO A 194 30.94 9.93 -16.41
CA PRO A 194 31.00 8.48 -16.37
C PRO A 194 31.24 7.90 -17.77
N PRO A 195 32.11 6.89 -17.91
CA PRO A 195 32.27 6.17 -19.16
C PRO A 195 30.92 5.65 -19.68
N LYS A 196 30.77 5.63 -21.01
CA LYS A 196 29.49 5.25 -21.63
C LYS A 196 29.18 3.76 -21.55
N ASP A 197 30.22 2.93 -21.55
CA ASP A 197 30.10 1.50 -21.77
C ASP A 197 30.48 0.65 -20.54
N ASP A 198 31.48 1.09 -19.77
CA ASP A 198 32.02 0.31 -18.66
C ASP A 198 32.72 1.17 -17.59
N TRP A 199 32.41 0.94 -16.32
CA TRP A 199 33.03 1.64 -15.20
C TRP A 199 32.83 0.88 -13.88
N THR A 200 33.68 1.19 -12.91
CA THR A 200 33.79 0.46 -11.66
C THR A 200 33.11 1.17 -10.48
N TRP A 201 32.77 0.41 -9.44
CA TRP A 201 32.28 0.99 -8.18
C TRP A 201 33.29 1.93 -7.51
N ASP A 202 34.59 1.74 -7.74
CA ASP A 202 35.64 2.62 -7.22
C ASP A 202 35.60 3.99 -7.93
N GLU A 203 35.44 4.01 -9.26
CA GLU A 203 35.26 5.24 -10.04
C GLU A 203 33.94 5.95 -9.67
N PHE A 204 32.85 5.19 -9.50
CA PHE A 204 31.57 5.71 -9.05
C PHE A 204 31.68 6.43 -7.71
N ILE A 205 32.30 5.79 -6.70
CA ILE A 205 32.38 6.38 -5.37
C ILE A 205 33.36 7.56 -5.32
N GLU A 206 34.42 7.55 -6.12
CA GLU A 206 35.32 8.70 -6.28
C GLU A 206 34.61 9.91 -6.88
N ALA A 207 33.80 9.70 -7.93
CA ALA A 207 32.97 10.74 -8.51
C ALA A 207 31.93 11.27 -7.49
N ALA A 208 31.27 10.37 -6.75
CA ALA A 208 30.31 10.75 -5.71
C ALA A 208 30.98 11.61 -4.61
N ARG A 209 32.15 11.22 -4.12
CA ARG A 209 32.94 11.98 -3.13
C ARG A 209 33.35 13.35 -3.65
N ALA A 210 33.77 13.44 -4.92
CA ALA A 210 34.18 14.70 -5.52
C ALA A 210 33.00 15.68 -5.63
N ILE A 211 31.82 15.21 -6.05
CA ILE A 211 30.61 16.01 -6.14
C ILE A 211 30.09 16.39 -4.75
N GLY A 212 30.12 15.49 -3.78
CA GLY A 212 29.69 15.74 -2.38
C GLY A 212 30.51 16.82 -1.66
N LYS A 213 31.71 17.17 -2.16
CA LYS A 213 32.51 18.31 -1.68
C LYS A 213 31.99 19.66 -2.16
N LEU A 214 31.17 19.70 -3.21
CA LEU A 214 30.56 20.94 -3.68
C LEU A 214 29.56 21.48 -2.63
N PRO A 215 29.43 22.81 -2.48
CA PRO A 215 28.42 23.40 -1.60
C PRO A 215 27.00 22.95 -1.99
N ASP A 216 26.22 22.57 -0.98
CA ASP A 216 24.80 22.16 -1.10
C ASP A 216 24.51 21.04 -2.11
N CYS A 217 25.50 20.19 -2.38
CA CYS A 217 25.37 19.04 -3.30
C CYS A 217 25.63 17.72 -2.58
N TYR A 218 25.04 16.65 -3.12
CA TYR A 218 25.26 15.26 -2.70
C TYR A 218 25.82 14.46 -3.88
N GLY A 219 26.70 13.50 -3.59
CA GLY A 219 27.39 12.69 -4.59
C GLY A 219 26.43 11.84 -5.41
N ALA A 220 25.75 10.90 -4.76
CA ALA A 220 24.74 10.06 -5.39
C ALA A 220 23.56 9.72 -4.48
N ASP A 221 22.36 9.69 -5.04
CA ASP A 221 21.17 9.06 -4.46
C ASP A 221 21.18 7.58 -4.86
N PHE A 222 21.24 6.70 -3.85
CA PHE A 222 21.36 5.25 -4.02
C PHE A 222 20.10 4.52 -3.53
N VAL A 223 19.42 3.84 -4.46
CA VAL A 223 18.21 3.05 -4.19
C VAL A 223 18.56 1.71 -3.54
N THR A 224 17.94 1.40 -2.40
CA THR A 224 18.24 0.19 -1.60
C THR A 224 17.10 -0.82 -1.62
N TRP A 225 16.39 -0.97 -2.74
CA TRP A 225 15.42 -2.06 -2.89
C TRP A 225 16.13 -3.41 -2.87
N GLU A 226 15.47 -4.45 -2.38
CA GLU A 226 16.02 -5.79 -2.27
C GLU A 226 16.53 -6.34 -3.62
N SER A 227 15.79 -6.11 -4.71
CA SER A 227 16.22 -6.44 -6.08
C SER A 227 17.45 -5.65 -6.52
N VAL A 228 17.55 -4.36 -6.16
CA VAL A 228 18.69 -3.50 -6.50
C VAL A 228 19.94 -3.90 -5.71
N VAL A 229 19.78 -4.18 -4.41
CA VAL A 229 20.86 -4.64 -3.53
C VAL A 229 21.38 -6.00 -4.00
N ARG A 230 20.50 -6.90 -4.45
CA ARG A 230 20.93 -8.17 -5.05
C ARG A 230 21.74 -7.97 -6.33
N CYS A 231 21.33 -7.06 -7.22
CA CYS A 231 22.14 -6.71 -8.39
C CYS A 231 23.51 -6.13 -7.99
N PHE A 232 23.57 -5.31 -6.94
CA PHE A 232 24.84 -4.82 -6.39
C PHE A 232 25.74 -5.97 -5.91
N LEU A 233 25.19 -6.96 -5.21
CA LEU A 233 25.92 -8.17 -4.82
C LEU A 233 26.47 -8.92 -6.03
N TRP A 234 25.65 -9.12 -7.08
CA TRP A 234 26.07 -9.81 -8.30
C TRP A 234 27.26 -9.14 -8.97
N THR A 235 27.30 -7.80 -8.98
CA THR A 235 28.43 -7.04 -9.54
C THR A 235 29.74 -7.22 -8.75
N HIS A 236 29.66 -7.76 -7.53
CA HIS A 236 30.79 -8.18 -6.69
C HIS A 236 31.03 -9.71 -6.71
N GLY A 237 30.30 -10.45 -7.55
CA GLY A 237 30.43 -11.90 -7.67
C GLY A 237 29.82 -12.71 -6.53
N VAL A 238 28.98 -12.09 -5.68
CA VAL A 238 28.29 -12.75 -4.56
C VAL A 238 26.77 -12.66 -4.74
N ASP A 239 26.02 -13.50 -4.05
CA ASP A 239 24.54 -13.50 -4.07
C ASP A 239 24.00 -14.03 -2.73
N PHE A 240 22.73 -13.74 -2.44
CA PHE A 240 21.99 -14.29 -1.30
C PHE A 240 21.68 -15.79 -1.42
N THR A 241 21.91 -16.40 -2.59
CA THR A 241 21.69 -17.82 -2.87
C THR A 241 22.84 -18.39 -3.72
N GLN A 242 23.07 -19.71 -3.65
CA GLN A 242 24.00 -20.42 -4.54
C GLN A 242 23.34 -20.88 -5.85
N GLU A 243 22.26 -21.67 -5.76
CA GLU A 243 21.56 -22.24 -6.92
C GLU A 243 20.04 -22.04 -6.87
N ASP A 244 19.44 -22.22 -5.69
CA ASP A 244 18.00 -22.03 -5.48
C ASP A 244 17.67 -21.47 -4.08
N TRP A 245 16.39 -21.29 -3.80
CA TRP A 245 15.92 -20.71 -2.54
C TRP A 245 15.50 -21.76 -1.49
N LYS A 246 16.08 -22.97 -1.52
CA LYS A 246 15.81 -23.99 -0.51
C LYS A 246 16.64 -23.77 0.76
N ALA A 247 16.17 -24.40 1.84
CA ALA A 247 16.88 -24.39 3.11
C ALA A 247 18.28 -25.00 2.95
N GLY A 248 19.31 -24.22 3.30
CA GLY A 248 20.72 -24.59 3.14
C GLY A 248 21.41 -23.96 1.93
N ASP A 249 20.65 -23.47 0.94
CA ASP A 249 21.21 -22.88 -0.29
C ASP A 249 21.31 -21.34 -0.24
N TYR A 250 20.67 -20.70 0.74
CA TYR A 250 20.81 -19.26 0.99
C TYR A 250 22.10 -18.91 1.77
N ARG A 251 22.73 -17.79 1.40
CA ARG A 251 24.04 -17.30 1.88
C ARG A 251 23.92 -16.15 2.90
N PHE A 252 22.90 -16.16 3.75
CA PHE A 252 22.69 -15.08 4.73
C PHE A 252 23.72 -15.02 5.85
N ASP A 253 24.49 -16.08 6.07
CA ASP A 253 25.62 -16.13 7.03
C ASP A 253 26.99 -16.02 6.35
N ASP A 254 27.02 -15.76 5.05
CA ASP A 254 28.25 -15.74 4.29
C ASP A 254 29.08 -14.47 4.58
N PRO A 255 30.33 -14.59 5.04
CA PRO A 255 31.18 -13.44 5.33
C PRO A 255 31.46 -12.54 4.12
N GLU A 256 31.49 -13.08 2.90
CA GLU A 256 31.70 -12.28 1.68
C GLU A 256 30.48 -11.42 1.38
N VAL A 257 29.27 -11.98 1.54
CA VAL A 257 28.02 -11.21 1.40
C VAL A 257 27.96 -10.11 2.46
N HIS A 258 28.37 -10.41 3.70
CA HIS A 258 28.41 -9.41 4.78
C HIS A 258 29.38 -8.29 4.44
N ALA A 259 30.61 -8.61 4.02
CA ALA A 259 31.63 -7.62 3.70
C ALA A 259 31.22 -6.67 2.56
N VAL A 260 30.57 -7.20 1.52
CA VAL A 260 30.09 -6.37 0.40
C VAL A 260 28.96 -5.41 0.83
N LEU A 261 28.02 -5.87 1.65
CA LEU A 261 26.95 -5.01 2.17
C LEU A 261 27.45 -4.03 3.23
N GLU A 262 28.42 -4.41 4.05
CA GLU A 262 29.08 -3.52 5.02
C GLU A 262 29.84 -2.41 4.28
N LYS A 263 30.49 -2.71 3.14
CA LYS A 263 31.08 -1.70 2.26
C LYS A 263 30.03 -0.70 1.77
N LEU A 264 28.88 -1.18 1.28
CA LEU A 264 27.78 -0.31 0.85
C LEU A 264 27.19 0.51 2.02
N GLN A 265 27.04 -0.11 3.19
CA GLN A 265 26.59 0.57 4.41
C GLN A 265 27.54 1.69 4.84
N GLY A 266 28.85 1.44 4.81
CA GLY A 266 29.88 2.43 5.14
C GLY A 266 29.80 3.67 4.24
N TRP A 267 29.54 3.49 2.94
CA TRP A 267 29.34 4.62 2.03
C TRP A 267 28.14 5.51 2.38
N PHE A 268 27.11 4.99 3.06
CA PHE A 268 25.97 5.78 3.53
C PHE A 268 26.22 6.49 4.86
N HIS A 269 26.93 5.84 5.79
CA HIS A 269 26.97 6.27 7.19
C HIS A 269 28.33 6.81 7.65
N ASP A 270 29.44 6.34 7.06
CA ASP A 270 30.79 6.75 7.45
C ASP A 270 31.29 7.96 6.64
N GLU A 271 30.66 8.23 5.49
CA GLU A 271 31.03 9.30 4.58
C GLU A 271 29.97 10.41 4.51
N GLN A 272 30.40 11.68 4.57
CA GLN A 272 29.47 12.80 4.46
C GLN A 272 29.17 13.16 3.01
N ARG A 273 27.88 13.26 2.67
CA ARG A 273 27.37 13.71 1.37
C ARG A 273 27.85 12.88 0.17
N THR A 274 28.40 11.68 0.40
CA THR A 274 28.85 10.77 -0.65
C THR A 274 27.66 10.01 -1.23
N LEU A 275 27.06 9.11 -0.45
CA LEU A 275 25.77 8.52 -0.77
C LEU A 275 24.68 9.10 0.12
N VAL A 276 23.52 9.32 -0.48
CA VAL A 276 22.27 9.48 0.25
C VAL A 276 21.39 8.29 -0.06
N SER A 277 20.84 7.66 0.98
CA SER A 277 19.74 6.72 0.79
C SER A 277 18.51 7.52 0.35
N ALA A 278 17.42 6.85 -0.01
CA ALA A 278 16.10 7.44 -0.29
C ALA A 278 15.50 8.35 0.83
N LYS A 279 16.31 8.87 1.77
CA LYS A 279 16.17 10.19 2.41
C LYS A 279 15.49 11.18 1.46
N THR A 280 15.95 11.21 0.23
CA THR A 280 15.62 12.12 -0.86
C THR A 280 14.18 12.12 -1.40
N GLN A 281 13.42 11.01 -1.36
CA GLN A 281 11.96 11.08 -1.63
C GLN A 281 11.16 11.65 -0.45
N LEU A 282 11.76 11.73 0.74
CA LEU A 282 11.18 12.39 1.91
C LEU A 282 11.54 13.89 1.99
N GLU A 283 12.69 14.32 1.47
CA GLU A 283 13.23 15.69 1.70
C GLU A 283 12.65 16.79 0.82
N THR A 284 12.12 16.46 -0.36
CA THR A 284 11.65 17.46 -1.32
C THR A 284 10.27 17.10 -1.85
N LEU A 285 9.40 18.10 -2.03
CA LEU A 285 8.12 17.95 -2.77
C LEU A 285 8.34 17.43 -4.20
N MET A 286 9.60 17.46 -4.67
CA MET A 286 10.10 16.88 -5.92
C MET A 286 11.26 15.92 -5.64
N GLU A 287 11.54 14.98 -6.52
CA GLU A 287 12.72 14.10 -6.39
C GLU A 287 14.02 14.93 -6.48
N PRO A 288 15.08 14.66 -5.71
CA PRO A 288 16.23 15.59 -5.60
C PRO A 288 17.18 15.57 -6.79
N PHE A 289 17.16 14.50 -7.59
CA PHE A 289 17.72 14.60 -8.93
C PHE A 289 17.02 15.70 -9.74
N LEU A 290 15.68 15.82 -9.67
CA LEU A 290 14.94 16.93 -10.32
C LEU A 290 15.30 18.30 -9.74
N ALA A 291 15.73 18.37 -8.47
CA ALA A 291 16.21 19.60 -7.85
C ALA A 291 17.61 20.03 -8.35
N GLY A 292 18.37 19.11 -8.95
CA GLY A 292 19.68 19.39 -9.55
C GLY A 292 20.84 19.48 -8.56
N ASN A 293 20.64 19.07 -7.31
CA ASN A 293 21.67 19.07 -6.26
C ASN A 293 22.31 17.69 -6.00
N VAL A 294 21.93 16.66 -6.77
CA VAL A 294 22.50 15.32 -6.68
C VAL A 294 23.28 15.00 -7.96
N GLY A 295 24.52 14.52 -7.80
CA GLY A 295 25.41 14.18 -8.92
C GLY A 295 24.90 13.00 -9.74
N MET A 296 24.47 11.93 -9.08
CA MET A 296 23.99 10.70 -9.71
C MET A 296 22.76 10.15 -8.99
N ALA A 297 21.79 9.61 -9.72
CA ALA A 297 20.58 9.00 -9.16
C ALA A 297 20.37 7.60 -9.74
N GLY A 298 20.37 6.59 -8.88
CA GLY A 298 20.27 5.19 -9.27
C GLY A 298 20.53 4.24 -8.10
N PRO A 299 20.78 2.96 -8.32
CA PRO A 299 20.49 2.25 -9.54
C PRO A 299 18.98 2.32 -9.84
N LEU A 300 18.62 2.83 -11.02
CA LEU A 300 17.24 2.99 -11.48
C LEU A 300 17.15 2.51 -12.93
N GLY A 301 15.99 1.94 -13.28
CA GLY A 301 15.70 1.59 -14.65
C GLY A 301 15.08 2.74 -15.44
N ARG A 302 14.81 2.46 -16.72
CA ARG A 302 14.38 3.47 -17.70
C ARG A 302 13.02 4.12 -17.38
N TRP A 303 12.22 3.55 -16.47
CA TRP A 303 10.90 4.08 -16.08
C TRP A 303 10.93 5.51 -15.52
N LYS A 304 12.11 6.01 -15.11
CA LYS A 304 12.30 7.40 -14.67
C LYS A 304 12.51 8.40 -15.81
N CYS A 305 12.92 7.93 -16.97
CA CYS A 305 13.24 8.77 -18.12
C CYS A 305 12.13 9.74 -18.52
N PRO A 306 10.83 9.37 -18.60
CA PRO A 306 9.77 10.34 -18.92
C PRO A 306 9.69 11.50 -17.93
N THR A 307 9.96 11.22 -16.64
CA THR A 307 9.97 12.25 -15.60
C THR A 307 11.19 13.15 -15.73
N TYR A 308 12.37 12.57 -15.96
CA TYR A 308 13.62 13.32 -16.07
C TYR A 308 13.75 14.11 -17.38
N ARG A 309 13.02 13.72 -18.44
CA ARG A 309 12.87 14.53 -19.67
C ARG A 309 12.17 15.87 -19.43
N MET A 310 11.51 16.07 -18.28
CA MET A 310 10.95 17.37 -17.90
C MET A 310 12.00 18.32 -17.29
N ILE A 311 13.22 17.84 -17.02
CA ILE A 311 14.32 18.68 -16.51
C ILE A 311 14.84 19.57 -17.65
N ASN A 312 14.63 20.87 -17.49
CA ASN A 312 15.16 21.91 -18.36
C ASN A 312 16.20 22.80 -17.66
N SER A 313 16.47 22.55 -16.37
CA SER A 313 17.32 23.38 -15.52
C SER A 313 18.81 23.02 -15.56
N PHE A 314 19.17 21.79 -15.94
CA PHE A 314 20.55 21.32 -16.04
C PHE A 314 20.69 20.21 -17.09
N ASP A 315 21.93 19.93 -17.51
CA ASP A 315 22.23 18.85 -18.46
C ASP A 315 22.43 17.49 -17.76
N TRP A 316 21.93 16.42 -18.37
CA TRP A 316 21.91 15.07 -17.76
C TRP A 316 21.94 13.97 -18.82
N ASP A 317 22.48 12.82 -18.45
CA ASP A 317 22.49 11.61 -19.27
C ASP A 317 22.46 10.34 -18.39
N PHE A 318 22.66 9.16 -18.99
CA PHE A 318 22.62 7.86 -18.31
C PHE A 318 23.96 7.10 -18.44
N ALA A 319 24.34 6.45 -17.35
CA ALA A 319 25.52 5.59 -17.23
C ALA A 319 25.11 4.15 -16.87
N PRO A 320 25.82 3.12 -17.37
CA PRO A 320 25.56 1.72 -17.03
C PRO A 320 25.74 1.45 -15.52
N LEU A 321 25.28 0.30 -15.03
CA LEU A 321 25.54 -0.10 -13.64
C LEU A 321 27.04 -0.37 -13.43
N PRO A 322 27.69 0.23 -12.41
CA PRO A 322 29.09 -0.06 -12.14
C PRO A 322 29.31 -1.50 -11.69
N HIS A 323 30.53 -2.00 -11.84
CA HIS A 323 30.92 -3.33 -11.37
C HIS A 323 32.17 -3.32 -10.49
N ALA A 324 32.39 -4.38 -9.72
CA ALA A 324 33.60 -4.49 -8.91
C ALA A 324 34.81 -4.77 -9.81
N LYS A 325 35.95 -4.19 -9.47
CA LYS A 325 37.21 -4.42 -10.19
C LYS A 325 37.55 -5.91 -10.18
N GLY A 326 37.81 -6.48 -11.36
CA GLY A 326 38.10 -7.91 -11.54
C GLY A 326 36.87 -8.81 -11.64
N HIS A 327 35.66 -8.25 -11.53
CA HIS A 327 34.40 -8.96 -11.78
C HIS A 327 33.76 -8.46 -13.08
N PRO A 328 33.09 -9.32 -13.88
CA PRO A 328 32.38 -8.88 -15.08
C PRO A 328 31.14 -8.04 -14.71
N PRO A 329 30.63 -7.20 -15.64
CA PRO A 329 29.38 -6.50 -15.44
C PRO A 329 28.22 -7.50 -15.26
N ARG A 330 27.31 -7.17 -14.33
CA ARG A 330 26.10 -7.93 -14.02
C ARG A 330 24.93 -6.97 -13.86
N ASN A 331 23.74 -7.39 -14.25
CA ASN A 331 22.53 -6.58 -14.09
C ASN A 331 21.30 -7.49 -13.91
N GLY A 332 20.23 -6.92 -13.37
CA GLY A 332 18.94 -7.60 -13.23
C GLY A 332 17.89 -7.04 -14.19
N ILE A 333 16.93 -7.87 -14.54
CA ILE A 333 15.81 -7.47 -15.41
C ILE A 333 14.60 -7.06 -14.58
N PHE A 334 14.07 -5.88 -14.90
CA PHE A 334 12.82 -5.36 -14.36
C PHE A 334 11.81 -5.26 -15.49
N THR A 335 10.67 -5.93 -15.35
CA THR A 335 9.70 -6.08 -16.44
C THR A 335 8.29 -6.32 -15.92
N ALA A 336 7.32 -6.06 -16.79
CA ALA A 336 5.96 -6.52 -16.66
C ALA A 336 5.51 -7.19 -17.95
N GLY A 337 4.63 -8.18 -17.84
CA GLY A 337 4.20 -8.98 -18.97
C GLY A 337 2.69 -9.08 -19.07
N TRP A 338 2.21 -9.40 -20.27
CA TRP A 338 0.83 -9.80 -20.50
C TRP A 338 0.65 -11.27 -20.13
N ALA A 339 -0.28 -11.56 -19.24
CA ALA A 339 -0.69 -12.91 -18.86
C ALA A 339 -2.19 -13.13 -19.16
N ILE A 340 -2.56 -14.40 -19.34
CA ILE A 340 -3.94 -14.82 -19.60
C ILE A 340 -4.42 -15.66 -18.40
N ALA A 341 -5.60 -15.32 -17.87
CA ALA A 341 -6.19 -16.10 -16.79
C ALA A 341 -6.61 -17.49 -17.28
N LYS A 342 -6.19 -18.54 -16.58
CA LYS A 342 -6.50 -19.94 -16.92
C LYS A 342 -8.00 -20.25 -16.95
N SER A 343 -8.78 -19.57 -16.11
CA SER A 343 -10.24 -19.72 -16.04
C SER A 343 -11.00 -18.83 -17.02
N SER A 344 -10.32 -18.07 -17.88
CA SER A 344 -10.99 -17.27 -18.92
C SER A 344 -11.74 -18.20 -19.90
N PRO A 345 -13.00 -17.92 -20.24
CA PRO A 345 -13.70 -18.65 -21.29
C PRO A 345 -13.31 -18.21 -22.71
N ARG A 346 -12.41 -17.23 -22.85
CA ARG A 346 -12.05 -16.56 -24.12
C ARG A 346 -10.54 -16.59 -24.39
N ILE A 347 -9.88 -17.71 -24.06
CA ILE A 347 -8.42 -17.86 -24.19
C ILE A 347 -7.93 -17.58 -25.62
N ALA A 348 -8.67 -18.01 -26.64
CA ALA A 348 -8.28 -17.79 -28.04
C ALA A 348 -8.30 -16.30 -28.42
N GLU A 349 -9.33 -15.56 -28.02
CA GLU A 349 -9.42 -14.12 -28.25
C GLU A 349 -8.40 -13.34 -27.41
N ALA A 350 -8.22 -13.74 -26.15
CA ALA A 350 -7.19 -13.20 -25.26
C ALA A 350 -5.79 -13.39 -25.87
N TRP A 351 -5.50 -14.56 -26.45
CA TRP A 351 -4.24 -14.83 -27.10
C TRP A 351 -4.00 -13.94 -28.33
N LYS A 352 -5.01 -13.74 -29.19
CA LYS A 352 -4.93 -12.77 -30.30
C LYS A 352 -4.55 -11.38 -29.81
N PHE A 353 -5.19 -10.93 -28.72
CA PHE A 353 -4.89 -9.62 -28.12
C PHE A 353 -3.46 -9.55 -27.57
N VAL A 354 -3.01 -10.57 -26.84
CA VAL A 354 -1.63 -10.63 -26.31
C VAL A 354 -0.60 -10.60 -27.44
N LYS A 355 -0.82 -11.33 -28.54
CA LYS A 355 0.05 -11.28 -29.73
C LYS A 355 0.10 -9.88 -30.35
N PHE A 356 -1.05 -9.22 -30.50
CA PHE A 356 -1.13 -7.87 -31.04
C PHE A 356 -0.37 -6.85 -30.17
N MET A 357 -0.57 -6.89 -28.85
CA MET A 357 0.08 -5.97 -27.92
C MET A 357 1.60 -6.15 -27.86
N ASN A 358 2.10 -7.37 -28.09
CA ASN A 358 3.53 -7.67 -28.16
C ASN A 358 4.10 -7.58 -29.58
N GLY A 359 3.33 -7.13 -30.57
CA GLY A 359 3.81 -6.88 -31.93
C GLY A 359 4.63 -5.60 -32.04
N ASP A 360 5.27 -5.41 -33.20
CA ASP A 360 6.13 -4.27 -33.52
C ASP A 360 5.49 -2.92 -33.20
N ARG A 361 4.23 -2.70 -33.61
CA ARG A 361 3.51 -1.45 -33.40
C ARG A 361 3.27 -1.16 -31.92
N GLY A 362 2.82 -2.16 -31.16
CA GLY A 362 2.53 -2.03 -29.74
C GLY A 362 3.78 -1.63 -28.95
N GLN A 363 4.89 -2.33 -29.22
CA GLN A 363 6.15 -2.04 -28.55
C GLN A 363 6.79 -0.73 -28.99
N ALA A 364 6.70 -0.37 -30.28
CA ALA A 364 7.25 0.89 -30.79
C ALA A 364 6.59 2.12 -30.14
N MET A 365 5.25 2.15 -30.04
CA MET A 365 4.55 3.28 -29.41
C MET A 365 4.91 3.43 -27.93
N MET A 366 5.17 2.30 -27.25
CA MET A 366 5.59 2.29 -25.87
C MET A 366 7.04 2.78 -25.71
N ALA A 367 7.93 2.38 -26.62
CA ALA A 367 9.34 2.76 -26.67
C ALA A 367 9.53 4.27 -26.82
N GLU A 368 8.72 4.92 -27.67
CA GLU A 368 8.79 6.35 -27.99
C GLU A 368 8.58 7.25 -26.77
N LYS A 369 7.91 6.77 -25.72
CA LYS A 369 7.79 7.51 -24.45
C LYS A 369 9.04 7.45 -23.59
N GLY A 370 9.96 6.55 -23.90
CA GLY A 370 11.16 6.31 -23.13
C GLY A 370 10.89 5.62 -21.79
N LEU A 371 9.77 4.88 -21.64
CA LEU A 371 9.46 4.19 -20.38
C LEU A 371 10.37 2.97 -20.14
N ALA A 372 10.63 2.18 -21.17
CA ALA A 372 11.34 0.92 -21.06
C ALA A 372 11.90 0.48 -22.43
N ILE A 373 12.68 -0.61 -22.43
CA ILE A 373 13.25 -1.25 -23.61
C ILE A 373 12.19 -2.18 -24.23
N PRO A 374 11.94 -2.11 -25.54
CA PRO A 374 11.13 -3.10 -26.26
C PRO A 374 11.69 -4.51 -26.10
N THR A 375 10.83 -5.51 -25.96
CA THR A 375 11.25 -6.91 -25.82
C THR A 375 11.62 -7.55 -27.15
N LEU A 376 11.12 -7.04 -28.27
CA LEU A 376 11.54 -7.41 -29.62
C LEU A 376 12.85 -6.72 -29.98
N LYS A 377 13.89 -7.50 -30.28
CA LYS A 377 15.23 -7.00 -30.65
C LYS A 377 15.15 -5.97 -31.79
N ARG A 378 14.42 -6.26 -32.86
CA ARG A 378 14.29 -5.36 -34.02
C ARG A 378 13.68 -4.00 -33.69
N VAL A 379 12.80 -3.92 -32.68
CA VAL A 379 12.22 -2.65 -32.22
C VAL A 379 13.18 -1.94 -31.26
N ALA A 380 13.84 -2.70 -30.38
CA ALA A 380 14.82 -2.18 -29.42
C ALA A 380 16.04 -1.54 -30.11
N PHE A 381 16.56 -2.16 -31.17
CA PHE A 381 17.64 -1.61 -32.01
C PHE A 381 17.14 -0.58 -33.05
N GLY A 382 15.83 -0.30 -33.08
CA GLY A 382 15.20 0.65 -34.00
C GLY A 382 15.17 2.10 -33.49
N PRO A 383 14.74 3.04 -34.36
CA PRO A 383 14.73 4.48 -34.05
C PRO A 383 13.70 4.87 -32.97
N SER A 384 12.66 4.05 -32.76
CA SER A 384 11.64 4.28 -31.72
C SER A 384 12.21 4.19 -30.30
N PHE A 385 13.34 3.51 -30.10
CA PHE A 385 14.01 3.40 -28.80
C PHE A 385 15.34 4.18 -28.74
N CYS A 386 16.21 3.98 -29.72
CA CYS A 386 17.50 4.68 -29.84
C CYS A 386 17.34 5.99 -30.63
N ASN A 387 16.65 6.96 -30.04
CA ASN A 387 16.50 8.29 -30.63
C ASN A 387 17.74 9.15 -30.27
N PRO A 388 18.53 9.63 -31.26
CA PRO A 388 19.76 10.39 -30.99
C PRO A 388 19.52 11.82 -30.48
N VAL A 389 18.27 12.30 -30.50
CA VAL A 389 17.90 13.67 -30.11
C VAL A 389 17.30 13.70 -28.70
N GLU A 390 16.59 12.64 -28.31
CA GLU A 390 15.92 12.60 -27.01
C GLU A 390 16.81 11.97 -25.93
N LYS A 391 16.85 12.60 -24.76
CA LYS A 391 17.57 12.06 -23.61
C LYS A 391 16.96 10.73 -23.10
N PRO A 392 17.76 9.84 -22.48
CA PRO A 392 19.21 9.90 -22.39
C PRO A 392 19.87 9.72 -23.77
N LEU A 393 20.94 10.45 -24.04
CA LEU A 393 21.68 10.33 -25.29
C LEU A 393 22.41 8.98 -25.35
N ASN A 394 22.84 8.47 -24.20
CA ASN A 394 23.45 7.15 -24.06
C ASN A 394 22.40 6.02 -23.98
N CYS A 395 21.49 5.93 -24.95
CA CYS A 395 20.51 4.83 -25.02
C CYS A 395 21.19 3.46 -25.21
N GLN A 396 22.37 3.42 -25.82
CA GLN A 396 23.10 2.18 -26.12
C GLN A 396 23.49 1.40 -24.85
N ALA A 397 23.78 2.10 -23.75
CA ALA A 397 24.10 1.47 -22.46
C ALA A 397 22.99 0.51 -21.98
N TYR A 398 21.71 0.81 -22.27
CA TYR A 398 20.61 -0.09 -21.94
C TYR A 398 20.62 -1.38 -22.78
N LEU A 399 20.97 -1.27 -24.06
CA LEU A 399 21.03 -2.42 -24.97
C LEU A 399 22.24 -3.29 -24.67
N ALA A 400 23.41 -2.68 -24.39
CA ALA A 400 24.58 -3.40 -23.92
C ALA A 400 24.29 -4.14 -22.61
N ALA A 401 23.61 -3.50 -21.66
CA ALA A 401 23.19 -4.14 -20.42
C ALA A 401 22.24 -5.33 -20.62
N ALA A 402 21.40 -5.30 -21.66
CA ALA A 402 20.48 -6.40 -21.95
C ALA A 402 21.18 -7.72 -22.31
N GLU A 403 22.44 -7.68 -22.78
CA GLU A 403 23.21 -8.87 -23.16
C GLU A 403 23.68 -9.69 -21.97
N TYR A 404 23.93 -9.03 -20.83
CA TYR A 404 24.41 -9.67 -19.59
C TYR A 404 23.42 -9.55 -18.42
N ALA A 405 22.24 -8.98 -18.64
CA ALA A 405 21.19 -8.90 -17.64
C ALA A 405 20.50 -10.27 -17.44
N GLU A 406 20.28 -10.62 -16.18
CA GLU A 406 19.66 -11.88 -15.78
C GLU A 406 18.31 -11.65 -15.07
N PRO A 407 17.37 -12.63 -15.12
CA PRO A 407 16.19 -12.61 -14.28
C PRO A 407 16.56 -12.58 -12.78
N ILE A 408 15.91 -11.70 -12.01
CA ILE A 408 15.97 -11.70 -10.54
C ILE A 408 14.94 -12.67 -9.97
N ASP A 409 15.33 -13.92 -9.78
CA ASP A 409 14.45 -14.95 -9.26
C ASP A 409 14.19 -14.78 -7.75
N TRP A 410 12.93 -14.94 -7.34
CA TRP A 410 12.55 -14.93 -5.93
C TRP A 410 11.68 -16.16 -5.63
N PRO A 411 11.73 -16.69 -4.40
CA PRO A 411 10.87 -17.80 -4.02
C PRO A 411 9.39 -17.37 -4.09
N ALA A 412 8.52 -18.30 -4.49
CA ALA A 412 7.10 -18.00 -4.73
C ALA A 412 6.35 -17.47 -3.50
N ASN A 413 6.82 -17.74 -2.27
CA ASN A 413 6.21 -17.19 -1.06
C ASN A 413 6.62 -15.71 -0.89
N PRO A 414 5.68 -14.76 -1.03
CA PRO A 414 5.99 -13.32 -1.01
C PRO A 414 6.48 -12.80 0.36
N LYS A 415 6.34 -13.59 1.44
CA LYS A 415 6.84 -13.22 2.78
C LYS A 415 8.35 -13.13 2.84
N TYR A 416 9.06 -13.99 2.12
CA TYR A 416 10.52 -14.03 2.12
C TYR A 416 11.12 -12.73 1.58
N LEU A 417 10.62 -12.27 0.43
CA LEU A 417 11.02 -11.00 -0.17
C LEU A 417 10.74 -9.81 0.78
N HIS A 418 9.57 -9.82 1.40
CA HIS A 418 9.18 -8.77 2.35
C HIS A 418 10.11 -8.72 3.57
N GLN A 419 10.46 -9.88 4.15
CA GLN A 419 11.35 -9.98 5.30
C GLN A 419 12.76 -9.49 4.95
N LEU A 420 13.31 -9.92 3.81
CA LEU A 420 14.60 -9.43 3.33
C LEU A 420 14.58 -7.91 3.17
N ARG A 421 13.56 -7.35 2.50
CA ARG A 421 13.40 -5.91 2.34
C ARG A 421 13.38 -5.17 3.68
N VAL A 422 12.56 -5.63 4.62
CA VAL A 422 12.45 -5.04 5.97
C VAL A 422 13.81 -5.02 6.68
N ARG A 423 14.60 -6.09 6.57
CA ARG A 423 15.91 -6.20 7.22
C ARG A 423 17.00 -5.39 6.50
N LEU A 424 16.93 -5.24 5.17
CA LEU A 424 17.79 -4.32 4.43
C LEU A 424 17.49 -2.86 4.77
N GLU A 425 16.23 -2.50 5.04
CA GLU A 425 15.90 -1.17 5.57
C GLU A 425 16.52 -0.93 6.95
N ASP A 426 16.54 -1.92 7.84
CA ASP A 426 17.24 -1.83 9.13
C ASP A 426 18.74 -1.56 8.94
N VAL A 427 19.37 -2.19 7.95
CA VAL A 427 20.80 -1.95 7.61
C VAL A 427 21.00 -0.54 7.09
N PHE A 428 20.34 -0.17 5.99
CA PHE A 428 20.68 1.06 5.27
C PHE A 428 20.04 2.33 5.87
N LYS A 429 18.82 2.25 6.42
CA LYS A 429 18.12 3.41 7.01
C LYS A 429 18.42 3.58 8.49
N LEU A 430 18.66 2.49 9.23
CA LEU A 430 18.87 2.54 10.68
C LEU A 430 20.30 2.25 11.12
N ASN A 431 21.22 2.07 10.17
CA ASN A 431 22.62 1.74 10.42
C ASN A 431 22.79 0.52 11.35
N ARG A 432 21.96 -0.51 11.19
CA ARG A 432 22.08 -1.74 11.99
C ARG A 432 23.16 -2.67 11.40
N PRO A 433 23.83 -3.48 12.22
CA PRO A 433 24.87 -4.39 11.73
C PRO A 433 24.32 -5.38 10.70
N VAL A 434 24.96 -5.46 9.52
CA VAL A 434 24.57 -6.34 8.40
C VAL A 434 24.42 -7.79 8.85
N ALA A 435 25.47 -8.35 9.44
CA ALA A 435 25.50 -9.76 9.83
C ALA A 435 24.33 -10.14 10.77
N ALA A 436 23.97 -9.24 11.68
CA ALA A 436 22.86 -9.47 12.60
C ALA A 436 21.50 -9.41 11.89
N GLN A 437 21.33 -8.55 10.88
CA GLN A 437 20.08 -8.45 10.13
C GLN A 437 19.91 -9.61 9.15
N LEU A 438 20.95 -10.02 8.43
CA LEU A 438 20.86 -11.16 7.52
C LEU A 438 20.63 -12.49 8.25
N ARG A 439 21.26 -12.70 9.41
CA ARG A 439 20.92 -13.85 10.27
C ARG A 439 19.45 -13.89 10.68
N ARG A 440 18.85 -12.72 10.95
CA ARG A 440 17.41 -12.64 11.24
C ARG A 440 16.57 -13.01 10.04
N VAL A 441 16.96 -12.64 8.82
CA VAL A 441 16.29 -13.09 7.60
C VAL A 441 16.28 -14.62 7.54
N GLY A 442 17.44 -15.26 7.71
CA GLY A 442 17.54 -16.73 7.75
C GLY A 442 16.63 -17.35 8.82
N ALA A 443 16.69 -16.86 10.05
CA ALA A 443 15.85 -17.36 11.14
C ALA A 443 14.34 -17.16 10.90
N GLU A 444 13.93 -16.03 10.32
CA GLU A 444 12.55 -15.70 9.97
C GLU A 444 12.02 -16.55 8.80
N TRP A 445 12.91 -16.90 7.86
CA TRP A 445 12.58 -17.79 6.75
C TRP A 445 12.42 -19.22 7.24
N GLU A 446 13.33 -19.71 8.08
CA GLU A 446 13.16 -20.99 8.75
C GLU A 446 11.91 -21.00 9.65
N GLU A 447 11.55 -19.88 10.30
CA GLU A 447 10.31 -19.78 11.07
C GLU A 447 9.09 -19.91 10.16
N ASN A 448 9.10 -19.27 8.99
CA ASN A 448 8.05 -19.43 8.00
C ASN A 448 7.96 -20.87 7.47
N ASP A 449 9.08 -21.56 7.29
CA ASP A 449 9.09 -22.98 6.93
C ASP A 449 8.59 -23.86 8.09
N ARG A 450 8.92 -23.48 9.34
CA ARG A 450 8.42 -24.11 10.58
C ARG A 450 6.93 -23.84 10.83
N LYS A 451 6.29 -22.86 10.17
CA LYS A 451 4.81 -22.67 10.15
C LYS A 451 4.06 -23.80 9.42
N ALA A 452 4.71 -24.96 9.22
CA ALA A 452 4.22 -26.22 8.69
C ALA A 452 2.83 -26.68 9.18
N ILE A 453 2.30 -26.14 10.28
CA ILE A 453 0.89 -26.36 10.69
C ILE A 453 -0.06 -25.94 9.56
N LEU A 454 0.18 -24.80 8.91
CA LEU A 454 -0.70 -24.30 7.85
C LEU A 454 -0.41 -24.89 6.47
N ASP A 455 0.71 -25.58 6.29
CA ASP A 455 1.07 -26.26 5.03
C ASP A 455 0.56 -27.69 4.92
N ARG A 456 -0.09 -28.19 5.99
CA ARG A 456 -0.82 -29.46 5.95
C ARG A 456 -1.92 -29.41 4.90
N ASP A 457 -2.24 -30.59 4.35
CA ASP A 457 -3.40 -30.69 3.48
C ASP A 457 -4.68 -30.72 4.31
N PHE A 458 -5.47 -29.67 4.17
CA PHE A 458 -6.72 -29.49 4.90
C PHE A 458 -7.92 -29.85 4.02
N PRO A 459 -8.98 -30.45 4.59
CA PRO A 459 -10.19 -30.78 3.83
C PRO A 459 -10.89 -29.50 3.33
N PRO A 460 -11.57 -29.54 2.16
CA PRO A 460 -12.34 -28.40 1.67
C PRO A 460 -13.46 -28.01 2.63
N VAL A 461 -13.78 -26.72 2.70
CA VAL A 461 -14.89 -26.20 3.49
C VAL A 461 -16.21 -26.79 2.97
N ARG A 462 -17.00 -27.39 3.87
CA ARG A 462 -18.32 -27.93 3.52
C ARG A 462 -19.38 -26.82 3.49
N TRP A 463 -19.35 -25.99 2.45
CA TRP A 463 -20.24 -24.83 2.28
C TRP A 463 -21.73 -25.10 2.54
N PRO A 464 -22.33 -26.23 2.10
CA PRO A 464 -23.74 -26.51 2.42
C PRO A 464 -24.03 -26.60 3.93
N ARG A 465 -23.08 -27.14 4.71
CA ARG A 465 -23.21 -27.20 6.18
C ARG A 465 -23.08 -25.81 6.80
N VAL A 466 -22.13 -25.02 6.31
CA VAL A 466 -21.93 -23.63 6.77
C VAL A 466 -23.18 -22.79 6.49
N ILE A 467 -23.74 -22.88 5.28
CA ILE A 467 -24.99 -22.21 4.91
C ILE A 467 -26.12 -22.67 5.82
N LEU A 468 -26.26 -23.97 6.08
CA LEU A 468 -27.31 -24.49 6.96
C LEU A 468 -27.14 -24.03 8.42
N MET A 469 -25.90 -23.94 8.91
CA MET A 469 -25.60 -23.42 10.26
C MET A 469 -25.93 -21.94 10.42
N ILE A 470 -25.90 -21.15 9.34
CA ILE A 470 -26.17 -19.71 9.37
C ILE A 470 -27.64 -19.42 9.04
N CYS A 471 -28.11 -19.94 7.90
CA CYS A 471 -29.47 -19.71 7.44
C CYS A 471 -30.49 -20.48 8.28
N GLY A 472 -30.13 -21.63 8.86
CA GLY A 472 -31.05 -22.42 9.71
C GLY A 472 -31.58 -21.64 10.91
N PRO A 473 -30.72 -21.11 11.80
CA PRO A 473 -31.15 -20.26 12.91
C PRO A 473 -31.91 -19.01 12.46
N VAL A 474 -31.46 -18.35 11.38
CA VAL A 474 -32.15 -17.17 10.83
C VAL A 474 -33.55 -17.52 10.36
N LEU A 475 -33.72 -18.62 9.63
CA LEU A 475 -35.03 -19.10 9.18
C LEU A 475 -35.92 -19.52 10.35
N LEU A 476 -35.36 -20.13 11.39
CA LEU A 476 -36.10 -20.47 12.61
C LEU A 476 -36.57 -19.22 13.36
N ILE A 477 -35.72 -18.19 13.46
CA ILE A 477 -36.09 -16.91 14.06
C ILE A 477 -37.16 -16.22 13.22
N CYS A 478 -36.98 -16.14 11.90
CA CYS A 478 -37.97 -15.57 10.98
C CYS A 478 -39.30 -16.33 11.07
N PHE A 479 -39.29 -17.66 11.16
CA PHE A 479 -40.47 -18.47 11.34
C PHE A 479 -41.14 -18.23 12.70
N ALA A 480 -40.36 -18.16 13.78
CA ALA A 480 -40.89 -17.85 15.12
C ALA A 480 -41.52 -16.45 15.18
N LEU A 481 -40.87 -15.44 14.58
CA LEU A 481 -41.40 -14.09 14.45
C LEU A 481 -42.67 -14.07 13.59
N LEU A 482 -42.72 -14.84 12.51
CA LEU A 482 -43.89 -14.95 11.64
C LEU A 482 -45.06 -15.63 12.38
N VAL A 483 -44.80 -16.70 13.14
CA VAL A 483 -45.80 -17.36 13.99
C VAL A 483 -46.29 -16.44 15.11
N GLN A 484 -45.39 -15.70 15.75
CA GLN A 484 -45.73 -14.71 16.77
C GLN A 484 -46.62 -13.62 16.18
N TRP A 485 -46.22 -13.04 15.04
CA TRP A 485 -47.00 -12.05 14.30
C TRP A 485 -48.38 -12.59 13.91
N TRP A 486 -48.46 -13.85 13.48
CA TRP A 486 -49.74 -14.50 13.14
C TRP A 486 -50.66 -14.68 14.35
N ARG A 487 -50.08 -14.96 15.54
CA ARG A 487 -50.80 -15.08 16.81
C ARG A 487 -51.23 -13.73 17.39
N THR A 488 -50.48 -12.66 17.16
CA THR A 488 -50.74 -11.31 17.69
C THR A 488 -51.16 -10.33 16.61
N ARG A 489 -51.93 -10.81 15.60
CA ARG A 489 -52.29 -10.02 14.42
C ARG A 489 -52.82 -8.63 14.79
N PRO A 490 -52.15 -7.54 14.36
CA PRO A 490 -52.63 -6.19 14.60
C PRO A 490 -53.97 -5.93 13.91
N SER A 491 -54.70 -4.90 14.37
CA SER A 491 -55.87 -4.39 13.64
C SER A 491 -55.46 -3.93 12.22
N GLY A 492 -56.41 -3.85 11.29
CA GLY A 492 -56.10 -3.50 9.89
C GLY A 492 -55.42 -2.14 9.70
N LEU A 493 -55.59 -1.21 10.65
CA LEU A 493 -54.90 0.08 10.66
C LEU A 493 -53.45 -0.07 11.15
N ALA A 494 -53.23 -0.78 12.26
CA ALA A 494 -51.91 -1.05 12.82
C ALA A 494 -51.04 -1.86 11.84
N LEU A 495 -51.63 -2.78 11.08
CA LEU A 495 -50.93 -3.51 10.02
C LEU A 495 -50.43 -2.58 8.90
N ARG A 496 -51.20 -1.57 8.51
CA ARG A 496 -50.80 -0.59 7.48
C ARG A 496 -49.67 0.31 7.99
N GLU A 497 -49.72 0.70 9.26
CA GLU A 497 -48.66 1.50 9.90
C GLU A 497 -47.37 0.70 10.06
N GLU A 498 -47.43 -0.55 10.51
CA GLU A 498 -46.27 -1.46 10.60
C GLU A 498 -45.65 -1.74 9.23
N LEU A 499 -46.47 -2.05 8.22
CA LEU A 499 -45.99 -2.30 6.85
C LEU A 499 -45.31 -1.06 6.28
N ALA A 500 -45.87 0.13 6.50
CA ALA A 500 -45.25 1.39 6.10
C ALA A 500 -43.89 1.57 6.78
N GLY A 501 -43.79 1.32 8.09
CA GLY A 501 -42.53 1.37 8.83
C GLY A 501 -41.47 0.40 8.29
N HIS A 502 -41.85 -0.85 8.04
CA HIS A 502 -40.95 -1.86 7.48
C HIS A 502 -40.50 -1.54 6.06
N ILE A 503 -41.39 -1.02 5.20
CA ILE A 503 -41.02 -0.59 3.84
C ILE A 503 -40.05 0.60 3.90
N MET A 504 -40.26 1.55 4.81
CA MET A 504 -39.37 2.71 4.97
C MET A 504 -37.98 2.30 5.48
N VAL A 505 -37.88 1.34 6.40
CA VAL A 505 -36.62 0.86 6.97
C VAL A 505 -35.96 -0.23 6.11
N GLY A 506 -36.74 -0.92 5.28
CA GLY A 506 -36.32 -2.06 4.46
C GLY A 506 -35.07 -1.83 3.62
N PRO A 507 -34.95 -0.73 2.85
CA PRO A 507 -33.74 -0.43 2.07
C PRO A 507 -32.47 -0.32 2.92
N TRP A 508 -32.55 0.28 4.12
CA TRP A 508 -31.40 0.38 5.02
C TRP A 508 -31.03 -0.98 5.60
N VAL A 509 -32.00 -1.77 6.05
CA VAL A 509 -31.76 -3.13 6.57
C VAL A 509 -31.17 -4.03 5.49
N ALA A 510 -31.70 -3.97 4.26
CA ALA A 510 -31.16 -4.73 3.14
C ALA A 510 -29.72 -4.34 2.84
N GLY A 511 -29.43 -3.03 2.79
CA GLY A 511 -28.07 -2.53 2.62
C GLY A 511 -27.13 -2.97 3.74
N PHE A 512 -27.54 -2.86 5.00
CA PHE A 512 -26.78 -3.32 6.16
C PHE A 512 -26.51 -4.83 6.11
N MET A 513 -27.54 -5.64 5.83
CA MET A 513 -27.38 -7.09 5.77
C MET A 513 -26.42 -7.52 4.65
N LEU A 514 -26.57 -6.92 3.46
CA LEU A 514 -25.79 -7.30 2.28
C LEU A 514 -24.35 -6.77 2.32
N PHE A 515 -24.17 -5.52 2.72
CA PHE A 515 -22.86 -4.84 2.62
C PHE A 515 -22.10 -4.72 3.94
N THR A 516 -22.72 -5.05 5.08
CA THR A 516 -22.06 -4.98 6.41
C THR A 516 -22.13 -6.31 7.14
N ALA A 517 -23.31 -6.84 7.44
CA ALA A 517 -23.44 -8.06 8.22
C ALA A 517 -22.90 -9.29 7.48
N PHE A 518 -23.24 -9.45 6.20
CA PHE A 518 -22.77 -10.58 5.40
C PHE A 518 -21.23 -10.65 5.30
N PRO A 519 -20.49 -9.57 4.92
CA PRO A 519 -19.03 -9.61 4.91
C PRO A 519 -18.41 -9.90 6.28
N ILE A 520 -18.98 -9.41 7.38
CA ILE A 520 -18.52 -9.71 8.74
C ILE A 520 -18.66 -11.20 9.06
N VAL A 521 -19.84 -11.78 8.80
CA VAL A 521 -20.08 -13.22 9.03
C VAL A 521 -19.17 -14.05 8.13
N MET A 522 -18.99 -13.67 6.87
CA MET A 522 -18.06 -14.34 5.94
C MET A 522 -16.62 -14.27 6.43
N SER A 523 -16.16 -13.11 6.91
CA SER A 523 -14.85 -12.96 7.55
C SER A 523 -14.69 -13.92 8.74
N LEU A 524 -15.72 -14.10 9.57
CA LEU A 524 -15.66 -15.04 10.69
C LEU A 524 -15.44 -16.48 10.21
N ILE A 525 -16.15 -16.91 9.17
CA ILE A 525 -15.99 -18.26 8.59
C ILE A 525 -14.58 -18.43 8.02
N LEU A 526 -14.09 -17.41 7.32
CA LEU A 526 -12.76 -17.42 6.73
C LEU A 526 -11.65 -17.45 7.79
N ALA A 527 -11.87 -16.91 8.99
CA ALA A 527 -10.93 -17.02 10.11
C ALA A 527 -10.61 -18.48 10.49
N PHE A 528 -11.51 -19.43 10.18
CA PHE A 528 -11.32 -20.87 10.40
C PHE A 528 -10.95 -21.63 9.12
N SER A 529 -10.53 -20.90 8.08
CA SER A 529 -10.22 -21.45 6.76
C SER A 529 -8.83 -20.99 6.28
N LYS A 530 -8.18 -21.78 5.41
CA LYS A 530 -7.05 -21.39 4.57
C LYS A 530 -7.63 -21.04 3.20
N TRP A 531 -7.58 -19.76 2.87
CA TRP A 531 -8.03 -19.23 1.59
C TRP A 531 -7.18 -18.02 1.23
N SER A 532 -6.79 -17.94 -0.03
CA SER A 532 -5.84 -16.92 -0.49
C SER A 532 -6.48 -15.63 -0.99
N GLY A 533 -7.79 -15.67 -1.28
CA GLY A 533 -8.46 -14.58 -2.00
C GLY A 533 -8.06 -14.50 -3.48
N MET A 534 -7.20 -15.39 -3.99
CA MET A 534 -6.80 -15.45 -5.40
C MET A 534 -7.53 -16.55 -6.18
N THR A 535 -8.51 -17.18 -5.54
CA THR A 535 -9.29 -18.31 -6.06
C THR A 535 -10.72 -18.17 -5.53
N THR A 536 -11.67 -18.80 -6.19
CA THR A 536 -13.07 -18.82 -5.76
C THR A 536 -13.22 -19.50 -4.40
N LEU A 537 -14.28 -19.12 -3.65
CA LEU A 537 -14.49 -19.57 -2.26
C LEU A 537 -14.66 -21.08 -2.11
N ASP A 538 -15.06 -21.81 -3.15
CA ASP A 538 -15.18 -23.28 -3.13
C ASP A 538 -13.83 -23.99 -2.90
N THR A 539 -12.72 -23.33 -3.22
CA THR A 539 -11.36 -23.85 -2.99
C THR A 539 -10.86 -23.67 -1.56
N ALA A 540 -11.59 -22.92 -0.71
CA ALA A 540 -11.22 -22.69 0.67
C ALA A 540 -11.10 -24.02 1.45
N LYS A 541 -10.02 -24.17 2.20
CA LYS A 541 -9.77 -25.36 3.04
C LYS A 541 -10.08 -25.05 4.50
N SER A 542 -10.68 -25.97 5.24
CA SER A 542 -11.04 -25.78 6.65
C SER A 542 -9.87 -26.12 7.55
N VAL A 543 -9.35 -25.14 8.29
CA VAL A 543 -8.20 -25.30 9.19
C VAL A 543 -8.60 -25.32 10.67
N GLY A 544 -9.88 -25.13 10.98
CA GLY A 544 -10.34 -25.01 12.36
C GLY A 544 -9.61 -23.86 13.07
N PHE A 545 -9.00 -24.12 14.22
CA PHE A 545 -8.33 -23.11 15.03
C PHE A 545 -6.85 -22.90 14.67
N ASP A 546 -6.31 -23.57 13.65
CA ASP A 546 -4.87 -23.53 13.35
C ASP A 546 -4.37 -22.13 12.98
N ASN A 547 -5.21 -21.27 12.40
CA ASN A 547 -4.88 -19.85 12.18
C ASN A 547 -4.60 -19.13 13.51
N PHE A 548 -5.39 -19.40 14.56
CA PHE A 548 -5.20 -18.80 15.88
C PHE A 548 -4.01 -19.41 16.61
N VAL A 549 -3.79 -20.71 16.49
CA VAL A 549 -2.60 -21.37 17.06
C VAL A 549 -1.35 -20.75 16.46
N ALA A 550 -1.27 -20.65 15.12
CA ALA A 550 -0.14 -20.03 14.43
C ALA A 550 0.12 -18.58 14.88
N LEU A 551 -0.93 -17.78 15.06
CA LEU A 551 -0.82 -16.40 15.58
C LEU A 551 -0.10 -16.31 16.93
N PHE A 552 -0.41 -17.22 17.85
CA PHE A 552 0.14 -17.15 19.22
C PHE A 552 1.45 -17.91 19.39
N THR A 553 1.72 -18.95 18.59
CA THR A 553 2.88 -19.82 18.78
C THR A 553 4.03 -19.55 17.82
N ALA A 554 3.76 -18.96 16.65
CA ALA A 554 4.71 -18.94 15.55
C ALA A 554 4.72 -17.62 14.76
N ASP A 555 4.20 -16.52 15.30
CA ASP A 555 4.21 -15.22 14.60
C ASP A 555 4.84 -14.10 15.46
N ASP A 556 6.15 -13.94 15.30
CA ASP A 556 6.93 -12.89 15.96
C ASP A 556 6.53 -11.49 15.51
N THR A 557 6.24 -11.32 14.22
CA THR A 557 5.84 -10.03 13.64
C THR A 557 4.48 -9.60 14.15
N PHE A 558 3.54 -10.53 14.34
CA PHE A 558 2.26 -10.26 15.00
C PHE A 558 2.46 -9.66 16.40
N ARG A 559 3.35 -10.26 17.21
CA ARG A 559 3.61 -9.80 18.58
C ARG A 559 4.21 -8.40 18.60
N LYS A 560 5.16 -8.12 17.70
CA LYS A 560 5.73 -6.77 17.51
C LYS A 560 4.64 -5.78 17.11
N ALA A 561 3.77 -6.16 16.17
CA ALA A 561 2.73 -5.27 15.67
C ALA A 561 1.68 -4.91 16.73
N LEU A 562 1.32 -5.88 17.56
CA LEU A 562 0.47 -5.66 18.72
C LEU A 562 1.14 -4.74 19.74
N ALA A 563 2.43 -4.92 20.01
CA ALA A 563 3.18 -4.08 20.95
C ALA A 563 3.29 -2.62 20.47
N VAL A 564 3.60 -2.39 19.19
CA VAL A 564 3.63 -1.04 18.58
C VAL A 564 2.26 -0.35 18.70
N THR A 565 1.19 -1.09 18.40
CA THR A 565 -0.18 -0.56 18.48
C THR A 565 -0.57 -0.27 19.92
N ALA A 566 -0.26 -1.15 20.86
CA ALA A 566 -0.54 -0.96 22.27
C ALA A 566 0.22 0.23 22.86
N LEU A 567 1.51 0.39 22.51
CA LEU A 567 2.32 1.54 22.91
C LEU A 567 1.72 2.85 22.36
N TYR A 568 1.33 2.85 21.08
CA TYR A 568 0.65 4.00 20.49
C TYR A 568 -0.64 4.34 21.21
N THR A 569 -1.53 3.35 21.44
CA THR A 569 -2.78 3.55 22.17
C THR A 569 -2.55 4.12 23.57
N LEU A 570 -1.58 3.55 24.30
CA LEU A 570 -1.23 3.97 25.66
C LEU A 570 -0.74 5.42 25.73
N LEU A 571 -0.08 5.92 24.69
CA LEU A 571 0.39 7.30 24.61
C LEU A 571 -0.66 8.24 24.02
N ALA A 572 -1.25 7.88 22.88
CA ALA A 572 -2.15 8.74 22.10
C ALA A 572 -3.48 8.98 22.80
N VAL A 573 -4.06 7.96 23.44
CA VAL A 573 -5.38 8.11 24.06
C VAL A 573 -5.32 9.08 25.25
N PRO A 574 -4.47 8.89 26.28
CA PRO A 574 -4.46 9.80 27.42
C PRO A 574 -4.04 11.22 27.05
N THR A 575 -3.01 11.37 26.20
CA THR A 575 -2.53 12.70 25.78
C THR A 575 -3.57 13.43 24.92
N GLY A 576 -4.23 12.72 24.00
CA GLY A 576 -5.30 13.26 23.17
C GLY A 576 -6.53 13.69 23.98
N GLN A 577 -6.94 12.89 24.97
CA GLN A 577 -8.06 13.26 25.85
C GLN A 577 -7.75 14.48 26.71
N LEU A 578 -6.55 14.53 27.29
CA LEU A 578 -6.11 15.67 28.08
C LEU A 578 -6.05 16.95 27.24
N ALA A 579 -5.40 16.87 26.08
CA ALA A 579 -5.28 18.00 25.17
C ALA A 579 -6.65 18.49 24.68
N ALA A 580 -7.56 17.57 24.34
CA ALA A 580 -8.91 17.89 23.90
C ALA A 580 -9.73 18.57 25.01
N LEU A 581 -9.62 18.09 26.25
CA LEU A 581 -10.32 18.67 27.39
C LEU A 581 -9.77 20.07 27.71
N VAL A 582 -8.45 20.26 27.72
CA VAL A 582 -7.81 21.57 27.91
C VAL A 582 -8.27 22.54 26.83
N ALA A 583 -8.22 22.12 25.56
CA ALA A 583 -8.71 22.93 24.45
C ALA A 583 -10.21 23.25 24.61
N ALA A 584 -11.04 22.30 25.03
CA ALA A 584 -12.47 22.53 25.26
C ALA A 584 -12.73 23.54 26.37
N MET A 585 -11.99 23.48 27.48
CA MET A 585 -12.09 24.45 28.57
C MET A 585 -11.72 25.86 28.10
N LEU A 586 -10.63 26.01 27.31
CA LEU A 586 -10.26 27.29 26.71
C LEU A 586 -11.35 27.79 25.74
N MET A 587 -11.97 26.89 24.98
CA MET A 587 -13.04 27.22 24.05
C MET A 587 -14.41 27.46 24.72
N ASN A 588 -14.52 27.21 26.02
CA ASN A 588 -15.72 27.48 26.82
C ASN A 588 -15.76 28.93 27.36
N LEU A 589 -14.69 29.70 27.22
CA LEU A 589 -14.65 31.09 27.63
C LEU A 589 -15.60 31.97 26.79
N GLU A 590 -16.24 32.96 27.43
CA GLU A 590 -17.18 33.89 26.79
C GLU A 590 -16.47 35.04 26.05
N LEU A 591 -15.70 34.70 25.01
CA LEU A 591 -15.00 35.68 24.16
C LEU A 591 -15.81 35.99 22.88
N ARG A 592 -15.82 37.27 22.46
CA ARG A 592 -16.57 37.74 21.28
C ARG A 592 -16.23 37.01 19.97
N SER A 593 -14.99 36.53 19.81
CA SER A 593 -14.50 35.84 18.61
C SER A 593 -14.25 34.34 18.79
N ILE A 594 -14.79 33.73 19.86
CA ILE A 594 -14.52 32.31 20.20
C ILE A 594 -14.92 31.32 19.09
N GLY A 595 -15.92 31.69 18.26
CA GLY A 595 -16.34 30.88 17.11
C GLY A 595 -15.24 30.67 16.06
N VAL A 596 -14.37 31.66 15.85
CA VAL A 596 -13.23 31.56 14.93
C VAL A 596 -12.20 30.58 15.47
N PHE A 597 -11.87 30.67 16.76
CA PHE A 597 -10.95 29.73 17.39
C PHE A 597 -11.47 28.29 17.33
N ARG A 598 -12.77 28.06 17.63
CA ARG A 598 -13.39 26.74 17.48
C ARG A 598 -13.26 26.19 16.06
N ALA A 599 -13.45 27.03 15.05
CA ALA A 599 -13.29 26.63 13.65
C ALA A 599 -11.84 26.27 13.33
N ILE A 600 -10.85 27.06 13.78
CA ILE A 600 -9.42 26.80 13.57
C ILE A 600 -9.01 25.47 14.22
N TRP A 601 -9.43 25.21 15.46
CA TRP A 601 -9.11 23.96 16.16
C TRP A 601 -9.83 22.74 15.56
N TYR A 602 -11.02 22.93 14.98
CA TYR A 602 -11.77 21.85 14.31
C TYR A 602 -11.25 21.55 12.90
N LEU A 603 -10.67 22.54 12.21
CA LEU A 603 -10.24 22.44 10.82
C LEU A 603 -9.36 21.20 10.52
N PRO A 604 -8.33 20.86 11.32
CA PRO A 604 -7.51 19.68 11.07
C PRO A 604 -8.30 18.36 11.07
N SER A 605 -9.37 18.26 11.87
CA SER A 605 -10.18 17.05 11.99
C SER A 605 -11.01 16.74 10.72
N VAL A 606 -11.13 17.70 9.81
CA VAL A 606 -11.91 17.60 8.57
C VAL A 606 -11.00 17.43 7.34
N LEU A 607 -9.69 17.58 7.50
CA LEU A 607 -8.73 17.39 6.41
C LEU A 607 -8.68 15.93 5.97
N ALA A 608 -8.48 15.70 4.66
CA ALA A 608 -8.30 14.37 4.12
C ALA A 608 -7.04 13.72 4.73
N GLY A 609 -7.20 12.50 5.27
CA GLY A 609 -6.13 11.80 6.00
C GLY A 609 -4.84 11.63 5.20
N VAL A 610 -4.92 11.40 3.89
CA VAL A 610 -3.74 11.30 3.01
C VAL A 610 -3.00 12.63 2.91
N GLY A 611 -3.72 13.74 2.69
CA GLY A 611 -3.10 15.07 2.62
C GLY A 611 -2.44 15.46 3.94
N MET A 612 -3.08 15.14 5.07
CA MET A 612 -2.51 15.31 6.40
C MET A 612 -1.22 14.50 6.57
N ALA A 613 -1.23 13.22 6.19
CA ALA A 613 -0.07 12.34 6.31
C ALA A 613 1.12 12.82 5.47
N VAL A 614 0.89 13.26 4.23
CA VAL A 614 1.93 13.85 3.36
C VAL A 614 2.50 15.12 3.98
N MET A 615 1.65 16.00 4.51
CA MET A 615 2.10 17.21 5.20
C MET A 615 2.96 16.89 6.41
N TRP A 616 2.52 15.96 7.27
CA TRP A 616 3.29 15.58 8.47
C TRP A 616 4.58 14.84 8.15
N LYS A 617 4.63 14.09 7.05
CA LYS A 617 5.86 13.49 6.54
C LYS A 617 6.93 14.56 6.26
N TRP A 618 6.53 15.70 5.69
CA TRP A 618 7.41 16.86 5.50
C TRP A 618 7.77 17.57 6.83
N VAL A 619 6.83 17.66 7.76
CA VAL A 619 7.08 18.29 9.08
C VAL A 619 8.12 17.53 9.91
N PHE A 620 8.07 16.19 9.91
CA PHE A 620 9.01 15.31 10.63
C PHE A 620 10.33 15.07 9.91
N HIS A 621 10.57 15.79 8.82
CA HIS A 621 11.77 15.62 8.04
C HIS A 621 13.03 16.00 8.86
N HIS A 622 14.08 15.16 8.82
CA HIS A 622 15.26 15.32 9.69
C HIS A 622 16.28 16.35 9.19
N GLU A 623 16.36 16.66 7.89
CA GLU A 623 17.28 17.70 7.36
C GLU A 623 16.60 19.07 7.21
N HIS A 624 15.46 19.13 6.53
CA HIS A 624 14.74 20.38 6.23
C HIS A 624 13.33 20.48 6.83
N GLY A 625 13.00 19.63 7.81
CA GLY A 625 11.66 19.62 8.39
C GLY A 625 11.34 20.89 9.17
N LEU A 626 10.05 21.22 9.21
CA LEU A 626 9.56 22.36 9.98
C LEU A 626 9.89 22.22 11.46
N LEU A 627 9.74 21.03 12.05
CA LEU A 627 10.04 20.82 13.47
C LEU A 627 11.52 21.05 13.77
N LYS A 628 12.41 20.50 12.94
CA LYS A 628 13.85 20.73 13.05
C LYS A 628 14.20 22.21 12.98
N THR A 629 13.68 22.90 11.95
CA THR A 629 13.97 24.33 11.71
C THR A 629 13.52 25.21 12.90
N LEU A 630 12.44 24.84 13.58
CA LEU A 630 11.93 25.59 14.73
C LEU A 630 12.59 25.19 16.06
N ILE A 631 12.93 23.91 16.25
CA ILE A 631 13.35 23.36 17.55
C ILE A 631 14.87 23.37 17.68
N ASP A 632 15.62 22.99 16.65
CA ASP A 632 17.10 22.89 16.72
C ASP A 632 17.79 24.19 17.18
N PRO A 633 17.38 25.40 16.74
CA PRO A 633 17.99 26.64 17.21
C PRO A 633 17.82 26.89 18.71
N ALA A 634 16.80 26.28 19.33
CA ALA A 634 16.50 26.42 20.75
C ALA A 634 17.10 25.29 21.61
N LEU A 635 17.67 24.25 20.98
CA LEU A 635 18.28 23.13 21.69
C LEU A 635 19.71 23.45 22.15
N PRO A 636 20.15 22.92 23.32
CA PRO A 636 21.54 23.02 23.75
C PRO A 636 22.50 22.42 22.71
N ALA A 637 23.73 22.93 22.66
CA ALA A 637 24.76 22.41 21.76
C ALA A 637 24.92 20.88 21.88
N GLY A 638 24.84 20.18 20.75
CA GLY A 638 24.91 18.71 20.67
C GLY A 638 23.57 17.99 20.74
N TRP A 639 22.47 18.69 21.03
CA TRP A 639 21.10 18.15 20.93
C TRP A 639 20.48 18.55 19.60
N HIS A 640 19.88 17.57 18.92
CA HIS A 640 19.22 17.77 17.64
C HIS A 640 17.85 17.10 17.65
N THR A 641 16.94 17.61 16.83
CA THR A 641 15.66 16.96 16.56
C THR A 641 15.90 15.53 16.08
N PRO A 642 15.17 14.53 16.60
CA PRO A 642 15.39 13.13 16.26
C PRO A 642 15.11 12.87 14.78
N ALA A 643 15.79 11.88 14.20
CA ALA A 643 15.46 11.37 12.89
C ALA A 643 14.27 10.39 12.99
N TRP A 644 13.07 10.97 13.10
CA TRP A 644 11.81 10.31 13.53
C TRP A 644 11.49 8.97 12.86
N PHE A 645 11.85 8.82 11.58
CA PHE A 645 11.59 7.62 10.78
C PHE A 645 12.87 6.98 10.21
N GLU A 646 14.01 7.28 10.80
CA GLU A 646 15.33 6.76 10.42
C GLU A 646 16.03 6.18 11.64
N LYS A 647 17.34 6.44 11.85
CA LYS A 647 18.13 5.89 12.96
C LYS A 647 17.46 5.95 14.34
N ASP A 648 16.61 6.94 14.59
CA ASP A 648 15.92 7.16 15.86
C ASP A 648 14.48 6.59 15.90
N ALA A 649 14.03 5.94 14.81
CA ALA A 649 12.66 5.45 14.62
C ALA A 649 12.19 4.50 15.71
N ALA A 650 13.08 3.65 16.23
CA ALA A 650 12.75 2.70 17.30
C ALA A 650 12.18 3.41 18.55
N SER A 651 12.62 4.64 18.83
CA SER A 651 12.16 5.42 19.98
C SER A 651 11.13 6.49 19.61
N TRP A 652 11.23 7.06 18.41
CA TRP A 652 10.51 8.28 18.04
C TRP A 652 9.40 8.10 16.99
N ALA A 653 9.35 6.97 16.28
CA ALA A 653 8.34 6.79 15.23
C ALA A 653 6.91 6.72 15.80
N VAL A 654 6.69 5.99 16.90
CA VAL A 654 5.37 5.95 17.57
C VAL A 654 5.00 7.32 18.15
N PRO A 655 5.88 8.03 18.89
CA PRO A 655 5.63 9.42 19.30
C PRO A 655 5.29 10.37 18.15
N ALA A 656 5.90 10.21 16.97
CA ALA A 656 5.56 11.02 15.80
C ALA A 656 4.06 10.89 15.47
N PHE A 657 3.53 9.66 15.42
CA PHE A 657 2.10 9.43 15.19
C PHE A 657 1.20 9.95 16.32
N VAL A 658 1.69 9.96 17.57
CA VAL A 658 0.98 10.60 18.69
C VAL A 658 0.84 12.11 18.44
N ILE A 659 1.92 12.77 18.01
CA ILE A 659 1.90 14.20 17.66
C ILE A 659 0.94 14.48 16.51
N VAL A 660 0.93 13.65 15.46
CA VAL A 660 -0.06 13.76 14.35
C VAL A 660 -1.49 13.67 14.91
N ASN A 661 -1.74 12.72 15.82
CA ASN A 661 -3.05 12.53 16.42
C ASN A 661 -3.49 13.75 17.25
N LEU A 662 -2.56 14.36 18.02
CA LEU A 662 -2.82 15.56 18.81
C LEU A 662 -3.26 16.74 17.97
N TRP A 663 -2.84 16.82 16.71
CA TRP A 663 -3.29 17.86 15.79
C TRP A 663 -4.77 17.72 15.38
N SER A 664 -5.33 16.51 15.48
CA SER A 664 -6.72 16.18 15.10
C SER A 664 -7.70 16.08 16.28
N ILE A 665 -7.36 16.68 17.44
CA ILE A 665 -8.22 16.63 18.64
C ILE A 665 -9.50 17.47 18.54
N GLY A 666 -9.64 18.28 17.47
CA GLY A 666 -10.74 19.23 17.29
C GLY A 666 -12.13 18.61 17.43
N GLY A 667 -12.35 17.44 16.86
CA GLY A 667 -13.60 16.69 17.01
C GLY A 667 -13.91 16.31 18.46
N THR A 668 -12.96 15.69 19.16
CA THR A 668 -13.07 15.31 20.57
C THR A 668 -13.27 16.53 21.48
N MET A 669 -12.57 17.62 21.19
CA MET A 669 -12.70 18.90 21.88
C MET A 669 -14.12 19.47 21.76
N MET A 670 -14.74 19.40 20.57
CA MET A 670 -16.13 19.85 20.38
C MET A 670 -17.14 19.02 21.19
N ILE A 671 -16.90 17.72 21.33
CA ILE A 671 -17.71 16.84 22.18
C ILE A 671 -17.57 17.24 23.66
N TYR A 672 -16.34 17.46 24.14
CA TYR A 672 -16.11 17.95 25.50
C TYR A 672 -16.74 19.32 25.74
N LEU A 673 -16.65 20.23 24.78
CA LEU A 673 -17.25 21.56 24.88
C LEU A 673 -18.78 21.48 24.97
N ALA A 674 -19.40 20.58 24.21
CA ALA A 674 -20.84 20.34 24.33
C ALA A 674 -21.21 19.81 25.73
N GLY A 675 -20.42 18.88 26.27
CA GLY A 675 -20.56 18.40 27.65
C GLY A 675 -20.41 19.51 28.69
N LEU A 676 -19.36 20.33 28.59
CA LEU A 676 -19.11 21.47 29.48
C LEU A 676 -20.28 22.46 29.51
N LYS A 677 -20.87 22.76 28.35
CA LYS A 677 -22.03 23.64 28.24
C LYS A 677 -23.33 23.04 28.76
N GLY A 678 -23.39 21.72 28.88
CA GLY A 678 -24.54 21.01 29.44
C GLY A 678 -24.58 21.04 30.97
N ILE A 679 -23.50 21.45 31.65
CA ILE A 679 -23.45 21.49 33.11
C ILE A 679 -24.28 22.67 33.63
N PRO A 680 -25.29 22.44 34.50
CA PRO A 680 -26.09 23.51 35.09
C PRO A 680 -25.23 24.54 35.83
N LYS A 681 -25.53 25.84 35.64
CA LYS A 681 -24.80 26.94 36.30
C LYS A 681 -24.97 26.91 37.82
N ASP A 682 -26.14 26.49 38.29
CA ASP A 682 -26.50 26.42 39.71
C ASP A 682 -25.52 25.54 40.53
N LEU A 683 -24.94 24.50 39.92
CA LEU A 683 -23.93 23.66 40.57
C LEU A 683 -22.61 24.41 40.81
N TYR A 684 -22.24 25.33 39.91
CA TYR A 684 -21.06 26.17 40.08
C TYR A 684 -21.30 27.25 41.14
N GLU A 685 -22.49 27.85 41.16
CA GLU A 685 -22.88 28.84 42.17
C GLU A 685 -22.95 28.23 43.57
N ALA A 686 -23.54 27.03 43.71
CA ALA A 686 -23.55 26.30 44.97
C ALA A 686 -22.13 26.01 45.47
N ALA A 687 -21.24 25.55 44.59
CA ALA A 687 -19.85 25.31 44.94
C ALA A 687 -19.08 26.59 45.34
N GLU A 688 -19.41 27.75 44.74
CA GLU A 688 -18.85 29.05 45.14
C GLU A 688 -19.28 29.45 46.55
N ILE A 689 -20.55 29.25 46.88
CA ILE A 689 -21.10 29.50 48.22
C ILE A 689 -20.39 28.63 49.26
N ASP A 690 -20.09 27.36 48.92
CA ASP A 690 -19.34 26.43 49.76
C ASP A 690 -17.81 26.68 49.78
N GLY A 691 -17.33 27.76 49.16
CA GLY A 691 -15.92 28.18 49.18
C GLY A 691 -15.01 27.40 48.24
N ALA A 692 -15.55 26.64 47.29
CA ALA A 692 -14.76 26.00 46.24
C ALA A 692 -14.30 27.04 45.21
N VAL A 693 -12.99 27.17 45.01
CA VAL A 693 -12.39 28.07 44.01
C VAL A 693 -11.49 27.33 43.03
N GLY A 694 -11.46 27.79 41.78
CA GLY A 694 -10.58 27.29 40.72
C GLY A 694 -10.60 25.78 40.55
N TRP A 695 -9.47 25.13 40.85
CA TRP A 695 -9.26 23.69 40.67
C TRP A 695 -10.23 22.81 41.50
N ARG A 696 -10.73 23.31 42.63
CA ARG A 696 -11.72 22.58 43.44
C ARG A 696 -13.04 22.41 42.70
N LYS A 697 -13.51 23.43 41.97
CA LYS A 697 -14.72 23.34 41.13
C LYS A 697 -14.51 22.38 39.97
N PHE A 698 -13.32 22.41 39.35
CA PHE A 698 -12.99 21.48 38.27
C PHE A 698 -13.06 20.02 38.75
N LEU A 699 -12.40 19.70 39.87
CA LEU A 699 -12.34 18.33 40.37
C LEU A 699 -13.67 17.80 40.95
N HIS A 700 -14.47 18.66 41.59
CA HIS A 700 -15.68 18.21 42.32
C HIS A 700 -16.99 18.49 41.58
N VAL A 701 -17.02 19.38 40.60
CA VAL A 701 -18.23 19.71 39.81
C VAL A 701 -18.02 19.34 38.35
N THR A 702 -17.03 19.95 37.69
CA THR A 702 -16.84 19.81 36.24
C THR A 702 -16.51 18.37 35.85
N LEU A 703 -15.42 17.80 36.38
CA LEU A 703 -14.93 16.48 36.00
C LEU A 703 -15.94 15.36 36.29
N PRO A 704 -16.64 15.33 37.44
CA PRO A 704 -17.71 14.36 37.69
C PRO A 704 -18.87 14.49 36.70
N MET A 705 -19.34 15.70 36.42
CA MET A 705 -20.44 15.92 35.47
C MET A 705 -20.03 15.61 34.02
N LEU A 706 -18.75 15.76 33.67
CA LEU A 706 -18.20 15.37 32.37
C LEU A 706 -17.87 13.89 32.25
N SER A 707 -17.87 13.13 33.34
CA SER A 707 -17.42 11.74 33.34
C SER A 707 -18.12 10.82 32.32
N PRO A 708 -19.42 10.96 31.97
CA PRO A 708 -20.03 10.17 30.88
C PRO A 708 -19.47 10.53 29.51
N VAL A 709 -19.15 11.81 29.29
CA VAL A 709 -18.56 12.33 28.05
C VAL A 709 -17.10 11.89 27.93
N VAL A 710 -16.34 11.93 29.03
CA VAL A 710 -14.98 11.39 29.11
C VAL A 710 -14.98 9.90 28.77
N LEU A 711 -15.87 9.10 29.38
CA LEU A 711 -15.97 7.68 29.10
C LEU A 711 -16.24 7.41 27.62
N PHE A 712 -17.23 8.09 27.04
CA PHE A 712 -17.55 7.97 25.62
C PHE A 712 -16.35 8.30 24.73
N ASN A 713 -15.69 9.44 24.98
CA ASN A 713 -14.53 9.88 24.20
C ASN A 713 -13.34 8.93 24.35
N VAL A 714 -13.09 8.40 25.55
CA VAL A 714 -12.02 7.41 25.79
C VAL A 714 -12.32 6.11 25.03
N ILE A 715 -13.55 5.58 25.10
CA ILE A 715 -13.93 4.38 24.35
C ILE A 715 -13.72 4.60 22.85
N MET A 716 -14.22 5.71 22.31
CA MET A 716 -14.06 6.03 20.88
C MET A 716 -12.59 6.20 20.49
N ALA A 717 -11.78 6.84 21.34
CA ALA A 717 -10.35 7.02 21.08
C ALA A 717 -9.56 5.69 21.16
N VAL A 718 -9.90 4.79 22.09
CA VAL A 718 -9.31 3.45 22.14
C VAL A 718 -9.63 2.70 20.85
N ILE A 719 -10.90 2.62 20.44
CA ILE A 719 -11.30 1.96 19.20
C ILE A 719 -10.53 2.54 18.00
N ALA A 720 -10.51 3.87 17.86
CA ALA A 720 -9.82 4.54 16.76
C ALA A 720 -8.29 4.31 16.76
N SER A 721 -7.66 4.28 17.94
CA SER A 721 -6.21 4.10 18.05
C SER A 721 -5.72 2.72 17.56
N PHE A 722 -6.54 1.67 17.76
CA PHE A 722 -6.27 0.33 17.24
C PHE A 722 -6.53 0.22 15.73
N GLN A 723 -7.24 1.18 15.13
CA GLN A 723 -7.62 1.20 13.72
C GLN A 723 -6.81 2.19 12.87
N VAL A 724 -5.68 2.70 13.40
CA VAL A 724 -4.81 3.63 12.66
C VAL A 724 -4.17 2.93 11.46
N PHE A 725 -4.50 3.40 10.26
CA PHE A 725 -4.03 2.82 9.00
C PHE A 725 -3.48 3.89 8.06
N THR A 726 -4.31 4.84 7.64
CA THR A 726 -3.99 5.80 6.57
C THR A 726 -2.71 6.58 6.84
N GLN A 727 -2.53 7.12 8.04
CA GLN A 727 -1.35 7.89 8.40
C GLN A 727 -0.09 7.03 8.32
N VAL A 728 -0.14 5.81 8.86
CA VAL A 728 0.99 4.89 8.88
C VAL A 728 1.34 4.44 7.48
N TRP A 729 0.35 4.04 6.69
CA TRP A 729 0.51 3.59 5.31
C TRP A 729 1.18 4.65 4.44
N VAL A 730 0.72 5.90 4.52
CA VAL A 730 1.24 7.01 3.70
C VAL A 730 2.61 7.50 4.17
N MET A 731 2.84 7.58 5.48
CA MET A 731 4.09 8.13 6.02
C MET A 731 5.24 7.12 5.97
N THR A 732 4.97 5.85 6.27
CA THR A 732 6.00 4.86 6.60
C THR A 732 5.78 3.46 6.02
N ALA A 733 4.56 3.13 5.57
CA ALA A 733 4.17 1.80 5.10
C ALA A 733 4.52 0.64 6.07
N GLY A 734 4.65 0.92 7.37
CA GLY A 734 5.00 -0.08 8.39
C GLY A 734 6.49 -0.14 8.77
N GLY A 735 7.35 0.67 8.14
CA GLY A 735 8.80 0.72 8.41
C GLY A 735 9.29 2.00 9.12
N PRO A 736 10.62 2.22 9.20
CA PRO A 736 11.68 1.30 8.82
C PRO A 736 11.67 0.04 9.71
N GLY A 737 12.00 -1.10 9.12
CA GLY A 737 11.95 -2.36 9.85
C GLY A 737 10.51 -2.71 10.26
N ASP A 738 10.32 -2.97 11.56
CA ASP A 738 9.01 -3.18 12.20
C ASP A 738 8.60 -2.02 13.14
N ALA A 739 9.33 -0.89 13.13
CA ALA A 739 9.16 0.20 14.12
C ALA A 739 7.77 0.86 14.07
N THR A 740 7.11 0.81 12.91
CA THR A 740 5.74 1.34 12.71
C THR A 740 4.81 0.27 12.16
N ARG A 741 5.11 -1.01 12.42
CA ARG A 741 4.27 -2.14 11.99
C ARG A 741 3.01 -2.18 12.84
N PHE A 742 2.07 -1.26 12.63
CA PHE A 742 0.79 -1.27 13.34
C PHE A 742 -0.01 -2.53 12.99
N PHE A 743 -0.85 -2.98 13.92
CA PHE A 743 -1.61 -4.23 13.80
C PHE A 743 -2.39 -4.30 12.48
N VAL A 744 -3.09 -3.21 12.12
CA VAL A 744 -3.91 -3.15 10.90
C VAL A 744 -3.06 -3.12 9.64
N ILE A 745 -1.85 -2.56 9.69
CA ILE A 745 -0.90 -2.64 8.57
C ILE A 745 -0.47 -4.08 8.35
N TYR A 746 -0.10 -4.79 9.42
CA TYR A 746 0.29 -6.18 9.32
C TYR A 746 -0.87 -7.08 8.85
N LEU A 747 -2.09 -6.85 9.34
CA LEU A 747 -3.31 -7.51 8.86
C LEU A 747 -3.51 -7.29 7.36
N TYR A 748 -3.34 -6.06 6.88
CA TYR A 748 -3.44 -5.72 5.47
C TYR A 748 -2.37 -6.46 4.64
N ASN A 749 -1.12 -6.50 5.11
CA ASN A 749 -0.05 -7.25 4.43
C ASN A 749 -0.42 -8.74 4.30
N GLN A 750 -0.94 -9.36 5.38
CA GLN A 750 -1.39 -10.76 5.34
C GLN A 750 -2.51 -10.98 4.32
N ALA A 751 -3.49 -10.08 4.24
CA ALA A 751 -4.63 -10.24 3.33
C ALA A 751 -4.26 -10.03 1.85
N PHE A 752 -3.50 -8.98 1.54
CA PHE A 752 -3.35 -8.46 0.17
C PHE A 752 -1.93 -8.63 -0.40
N ASP A 753 -0.88 -8.63 0.43
CA ASP A 753 0.49 -8.81 -0.05
C ASP A 753 0.92 -10.27 -0.02
N PHE A 754 0.48 -11.00 1.01
CA PHE A 754 0.83 -12.41 1.24
C PHE A 754 -0.24 -13.40 0.83
N HIS A 755 -1.43 -12.92 0.45
CA HIS A 755 -2.55 -13.76 0.04
C HIS A 755 -2.93 -14.83 1.09
N ASP A 756 -2.95 -14.45 2.37
CA ASP A 756 -3.37 -15.27 3.50
C ASP A 756 -4.67 -14.71 4.11
N MET A 757 -5.73 -14.61 3.29
CA MET A 757 -7.00 -13.98 3.65
C MET A 757 -7.68 -14.63 4.87
N GLY A 758 -7.58 -15.95 5.00
CA GLY A 758 -8.10 -16.67 6.17
C GLY A 758 -7.36 -16.32 7.47
N TYR A 759 -6.03 -16.25 7.41
CA TYR A 759 -5.20 -15.83 8.54
C TYR A 759 -5.45 -14.37 8.94
N ALA A 760 -5.51 -13.47 7.94
CA ALA A 760 -5.85 -12.07 8.15
C ALA A 760 -7.26 -11.89 8.76
N SER A 761 -8.21 -12.76 8.38
CA SER A 761 -9.54 -12.79 9.00
C SER A 761 -9.47 -13.18 10.48
N ALA A 762 -8.65 -14.17 10.85
CA ALA A 762 -8.42 -14.51 12.26
C ALA A 762 -7.82 -13.34 13.06
N MET A 763 -6.87 -12.61 12.47
CA MET A 763 -6.33 -11.38 13.05
C MET A 763 -7.40 -10.31 13.26
N ALA A 764 -8.31 -10.11 12.29
CA ALA A 764 -9.40 -9.13 12.39
C ALA A 764 -10.34 -9.44 13.57
N TRP A 765 -10.71 -10.71 13.76
CA TRP A 765 -11.54 -11.14 14.88
C TRP A 765 -10.82 -11.06 16.22
N LEU A 766 -9.53 -11.37 16.25
CA LEU A 766 -8.72 -11.16 17.45
C LEU A 766 -8.66 -9.67 17.83
N LEU A 767 -8.48 -8.78 16.86
CA LEU A 767 -8.53 -7.33 17.10
C LEU A 767 -9.88 -6.88 17.67
N LEU A 768 -10.98 -7.40 17.11
CA LEU A 768 -12.32 -7.15 17.64
C LEU A 768 -12.43 -7.59 19.11
N LEU A 769 -11.96 -8.80 19.44
CA LEU A 769 -11.99 -9.31 20.81
C LEU A 769 -11.14 -8.49 21.77
N ILE A 770 -9.97 -8.01 21.33
CA ILE A 770 -9.11 -7.12 22.12
C ILE A 770 -9.84 -5.80 22.40
N ILE A 771 -10.37 -5.15 21.36
CA ILE A 771 -11.09 -3.87 21.49
C ILE A 771 -12.34 -4.04 22.36
N LEU A 772 -13.11 -5.12 22.15
CA LEU A 772 -14.30 -5.43 22.94
C LEU A 772 -13.93 -5.68 24.40
N GLY A 773 -12.88 -6.46 24.66
CA GLY A 773 -12.36 -6.72 26.00
C GLY A 773 -11.98 -5.43 26.73
N LEU A 774 -11.20 -4.55 26.07
CA LEU A 774 -10.84 -3.23 26.62
C LEU A 774 -12.07 -2.35 26.85
N THR A 775 -13.02 -2.35 25.92
CA THR A 775 -14.27 -1.58 26.06
C THR A 775 -15.10 -2.07 27.24
N LEU A 776 -15.24 -3.39 27.41
CA LEU A 776 -15.94 -3.98 28.55
C LEU A 776 -15.24 -3.68 29.88
N ILE A 777 -13.90 -3.70 29.91
CA ILE A 777 -13.12 -3.30 31.09
C ILE A 777 -13.38 -1.82 31.43
N LEU A 778 -13.35 -0.93 30.44
CA LEU A 778 -13.64 0.50 30.62
C LEU A 778 -15.07 0.74 31.11
N MET A 779 -16.06 0.12 30.46
CA MET A 779 -17.48 0.22 30.85
C MET A 779 -17.76 -0.40 32.22
N ARG A 780 -17.05 -1.46 32.61
CA ARG A 780 -17.23 -2.05 33.94
C ARG A 780 -16.57 -1.21 35.03
N SER A 781 -15.42 -0.60 34.73
CA SER A 781 -14.73 0.33 35.63
C SER A 781 -15.49 1.64 35.81
N SER A 782 -16.22 2.08 34.79
CA SER A 782 -16.98 3.34 34.82
C SER A 782 -18.05 3.38 35.91
N LYS A 783 -18.62 2.24 36.29
CA LYS A 783 -19.58 2.13 37.41
C LYS A 783 -19.07 2.71 38.73
N ARG A 784 -17.75 2.84 38.91
CA ARG A 784 -17.11 3.39 40.12
C ARG A 784 -16.86 4.89 40.05
N PHE A 785 -16.80 5.49 38.86
CA PHE A 785 -16.31 6.86 38.67
C PHE A 785 -17.20 7.76 37.81
N VAL A 786 -18.22 7.21 37.14
CA VAL A 786 -19.12 7.96 36.26
C VAL A 786 -20.40 8.36 36.98
N TYR A 787 -20.67 9.67 37.00
CA TYR A 787 -21.87 10.26 37.55
C TYR A 787 -22.93 10.42 36.46
N TYR A 788 -24.05 9.71 36.59
CA TYR A 788 -25.21 9.86 35.72
C TYR A 788 -26.29 10.63 36.47
N GLU A 789 -26.45 11.92 36.14
CA GLU A 789 -27.51 12.76 36.71
C GLU A 789 -28.92 12.22 36.37
N ALA A 790 -29.09 11.72 35.14
CA ALA A 790 -30.38 11.21 34.64
C ALA A 790 -30.82 9.86 35.22
N LEU A 791 -29.95 9.12 35.94
CA LEU A 791 -30.30 7.83 36.56
C LEU A 791 -30.72 7.98 38.04
N LYS A 792 -30.79 9.21 38.56
CA LYS A 792 -31.23 9.51 39.94
C LYS A 792 -32.63 10.13 40.03
N SER A 793 -33.36 10.27 38.93
CA SER A 793 -34.77 10.72 38.94
C SER A 793 -35.73 9.57 39.20
#